data_AF-A0A1V8UQL1-F1
#
_entry.id   AF-A0A1V8UQL1-F1
#
_cell.length_a   1.000
_cell.length_b   1.000
_cell.length_c   1.000
_cell.angle_alpha   90.00
_cell.angle_beta   90.00
_cell.angle_gamma   90.00
#
_symmetry.space_group_name_H-M   'P 1'
#
loop_
_entity.id
_entity.type
_entity.pdbx_description
1 polymer ?
#
loop_
_entity_poly.entity_id
_entity_poly.type
_entity_poly.pdbx_seq_one_letter_code
_entity_poly.pdbx_strand_id
1 'polypeptide(L)'
;MGLIATSLIWVAYAVCLGILFFVSGIFVFIYQKPSERSLGVTIVCFITVLSLLATVLLLPVDVALVSSTSAYKLGNKKDWATPDAVDDILLQLKIVYYALYSLDAVLCLLVVPFTYFFYEEYDEVAAEEGTQTIGSRFWGAMKYTIGFVALALVLFLVGFFIPVARKARDEHRDLDFFKDLLTENHGERALSFAIGILITVGTVLYCLYTAPGLALLPLTLIKSAPSISTPQLAATTSSQLDENRERQRQLNGRNEGREGGLETRDRRELEALVREERTLVRRQRLASENSGEGQNFLVKVWIKAEAVFRPIKLIGGLLLVVVALIVFAAMLITCIDKIKNSVCRSSCGFLLAHTKIFNPINWVLLKSSKIFPIDYILFLLLTMLFFSSSVVGLATIGIRFLWITLFKIRKGKTTPNAMLMATVLLTLITLGLNYTLTMIIAPQYATYGPQTFCDRPAHYPDEAPDCTNHRKAVKPCSERAENSASQLVCTPTVVSTFLNRIMVNFPYLGLINFWAQFAFLGIFVIVFLVMLFRVPKLDEDQADDDLREEEEEGLLASTGRRFGATWQDITGQAKGVKRANYGAVNGEAAADRDFMGGNSTKATSGINGALTQTQVDTKIADSVKQFYDDTLKSAREKARPDLIKVLTYKSAAAVEWLQEVFNLDLTLVSRLGGHSYPRTHRGHDAKFPGMAITYALMQRFEELAEKEPQRVKLIKKAKVNKINKDGNSVTGVTYDFNGKETVVDGPVILATGGYAADFTEDSLLKKWRPDTFDLSTTNGAHATGDGHKMLLKIGANGIDMESVQVHPTGLVDPKDPTAKTKFLAAEALRGEGGLLLNSLGQRFTDRLEHRDYVSNKLWEQKAANQWPIRLVLNSKASNVLDFHTRHYSGRGLMKKMTGAELIKDIGCSESELAKTFSDYNSYADGTAQDPFGKKYYHNGPFNVNDTFHVALMEPVLHFTMGGIEINAEAQCLNSDGKPFDGLFVCGELAGGVHGANRLGGSSLLGCVVYGRVAGDSASKYLFQKVLTQGTTQAAQRLGQISLHIDPSTPGKISVEWANGVGASAGSSASSSTEQTLANQSQTSAAPVMDNSSTDPGQVSAPNSLADFKVPDDEYTLEEVAKHNTKEDLWIAVKGVVMNVTDWVDEHPGGPQALFSHMGRDASEEFEMLHDDEVIPKYAAGIVIGKVKGQEVRLEY
;
A
#
# COMPACT_ATOMS: atom_id res chain seq x y z
N MET A 1 5.28 20.11 -59.77
CA MET A 1 5.41 21.08 -58.66
C MET A 1 4.48 20.76 -57.50
N GLY A 2 3.14 20.83 -57.65
CA GLY A 2 2.17 20.60 -56.56
C GLY A 2 2.46 19.38 -55.68
N LEU A 3 2.49 18.18 -56.29
CA LEU A 3 2.80 16.90 -55.62
C LEU A 3 4.10 16.95 -54.78
N ILE A 4 5.16 17.59 -55.27
CA ILE A 4 6.43 17.69 -54.54
C ILE A 4 6.26 18.54 -53.28
N ALA A 5 5.50 19.63 -53.36
CA ALA A 5 5.23 20.50 -52.22
C ALA A 5 4.35 19.80 -51.16
N THR A 6 3.30 19.08 -51.57
CA THR A 6 2.43 18.35 -50.63
C THR A 6 3.15 17.15 -50.00
N SER A 7 3.93 16.39 -50.76
CA SER A 7 4.78 15.32 -50.20
C SER A 7 5.81 15.84 -49.19
N LEU A 8 6.46 16.98 -49.46
CA LEU A 8 7.42 17.57 -48.50
C LEU A 8 6.78 18.00 -47.17
N ILE A 9 5.51 18.43 -47.20
CA ILE A 9 4.76 18.76 -45.98
C ILE A 9 4.45 17.49 -45.17
N TRP A 10 4.06 16.39 -45.82
CA TRP A 10 3.90 15.09 -45.16
C TRP A 10 5.23 14.50 -44.63
N VAL A 11 6.36 14.71 -45.32
CA VAL A 11 7.69 14.34 -44.80
C VAL A 11 8.04 15.13 -43.54
N ALA A 12 7.74 16.43 -43.48
CA ALA A 12 7.94 17.22 -42.27
C ALA A 12 7.08 16.73 -41.09
N TYR A 13 5.84 16.27 -41.35
CA TYR A 13 5.01 15.62 -40.35
C TYR A 13 5.62 14.28 -39.87
N ALA A 14 6.11 13.43 -40.77
CA ALA A 14 6.78 12.18 -40.41
C ALA A 14 8.06 12.41 -39.57
N VAL A 15 8.83 13.46 -39.87
CA VAL A 15 9.97 13.88 -39.03
C VAL A 15 9.50 14.35 -37.64
N CYS A 16 8.38 15.09 -37.56
CA CYS A 16 7.78 15.45 -36.28
C CYS A 16 7.36 14.21 -35.48
N LEU A 17 6.66 13.24 -36.10
CA LEU A 17 6.30 11.98 -35.44
C LEU A 17 7.53 11.24 -34.87
N GLY A 18 8.67 11.27 -35.58
CA GLY A 18 9.95 10.76 -35.08
C GLY A 18 10.47 11.51 -33.85
N ILE A 19 10.33 12.85 -33.80
CA ILE A 19 10.66 13.64 -32.60
C ILE A 19 9.70 13.32 -31.45
N LEU A 20 8.40 13.24 -31.71
CA LEU A 20 7.38 12.92 -30.72
C LEU A 20 7.56 11.52 -30.13
N PHE A 21 8.00 10.55 -30.93
CA PHE A 21 8.37 9.22 -30.46
C PHE A 21 9.42 9.31 -29.32
N PHE A 22 10.47 10.11 -29.50
CA PHE A 22 11.45 10.33 -28.44
C PHE A 22 10.88 11.14 -27.26
N VAL A 23 10.05 12.16 -27.49
CA VAL A 23 9.44 12.95 -26.39
C VAL A 23 8.51 12.09 -25.52
N SER A 24 7.60 11.31 -26.12
CA SER A 24 6.71 10.40 -25.39
C SER A 24 7.49 9.34 -24.61
N GLY A 25 8.55 8.80 -25.22
CA GLY A 25 9.46 7.85 -24.56
C GLY A 25 10.14 8.47 -23.35
N ILE A 26 10.81 9.61 -23.54
CA ILE A 26 11.50 10.34 -22.47
C ILE A 26 10.52 10.70 -21.34
N PHE A 27 9.29 11.13 -21.65
CA PHE A 27 8.26 11.40 -20.65
C PHE A 27 7.93 10.16 -19.80
N VAL A 28 7.56 9.04 -20.41
CA VAL A 28 7.21 7.81 -19.68
C VAL A 28 8.40 7.29 -18.88
N PHE A 29 9.59 7.20 -19.48
CA PHE A 29 10.81 6.70 -18.81
C PHE A 29 11.36 7.60 -17.70
N ILE A 30 11.07 8.91 -17.69
CA ILE A 30 11.46 9.83 -16.60
C ILE A 30 10.53 9.72 -15.38
N TYR A 31 9.23 9.49 -15.58
CA TYR A 31 8.26 9.49 -14.48
C TYR A 31 7.98 8.09 -13.90
N GLN A 32 7.92 7.06 -14.75
CA GLN A 32 7.63 5.69 -14.33
C GLN A 32 8.79 5.09 -13.51
N LYS A 33 8.45 4.56 -12.34
CA LYS A 33 9.37 3.92 -11.38
C LYS A 33 10.16 2.77 -12.03
N PRO A 34 11.51 2.73 -11.97
CA PRO A 34 12.31 1.75 -12.72
C PRO A 34 12.11 0.28 -12.37
N SER A 35 11.71 -0.04 -11.14
CA SER A 35 11.50 -1.42 -10.66
C SER A 35 10.19 -2.05 -11.16
N GLU A 36 9.14 -1.25 -11.36
CA GLU A 36 7.77 -1.71 -11.62
C GLU A 36 7.37 -1.60 -13.10
N ARG A 37 8.33 -1.67 -14.03
CA ARG A 37 8.09 -1.38 -15.45
C ARG A 37 7.42 -2.51 -16.21
N SER A 38 6.10 -2.65 -16.05
CA SER A 38 5.28 -3.49 -16.93
C SER A 38 5.33 -3.00 -18.38
N LEU A 39 5.72 -3.90 -19.30
CA LEU A 39 5.87 -3.61 -20.72
C LEU A 39 4.54 -3.17 -21.36
N GLY A 40 3.42 -3.81 -21.01
CA GLY A 40 2.09 -3.45 -21.53
C GLY A 40 1.67 -2.04 -21.15
N VAL A 41 1.80 -1.70 -19.86
CA VAL A 41 1.51 -0.35 -19.35
C VAL A 41 2.39 0.70 -20.02
N THR A 42 3.68 0.41 -20.17
CA THR A 42 4.66 1.32 -20.78
C THR A 42 4.32 1.61 -22.24
N ILE A 43 3.98 0.58 -23.02
CA ILE A 43 3.58 0.71 -24.44
C ILE A 43 2.27 1.49 -24.58
N VAL A 44 1.27 1.22 -23.75
CA VAL A 44 -0.04 1.91 -23.82
C VAL A 44 0.10 3.39 -23.44
N CYS A 45 0.83 3.72 -22.38
CA CYS A 45 1.12 5.11 -22.01
C CYS A 45 1.87 5.83 -23.15
N PHE A 46 2.87 5.17 -23.73
CA PHE A 46 3.67 5.69 -24.84
C PHE A 46 2.83 6.00 -26.10
N ILE A 47 2.05 5.02 -26.57
CA ILE A 47 1.21 5.15 -27.76
C ILE A 47 0.16 6.24 -27.55
N THR A 48 -0.46 6.32 -26.37
CA THR A 48 -1.48 7.34 -26.09
C THR A 48 -0.92 8.75 -26.10
N VAL A 49 0.24 9.01 -25.47
CA VAL A 49 0.88 10.34 -25.51
C VAL A 49 1.39 10.67 -26.93
N LEU A 50 1.87 9.68 -27.70
CA LEU A 50 2.30 9.87 -29.08
C LEU A 50 1.13 10.22 -30.02
N SER A 51 0.03 9.46 -29.97
CA SER A 51 -1.19 9.70 -30.76
C SER A 51 -1.74 11.09 -30.51
N LEU A 52 -1.93 11.42 -29.23
CA LEU A 52 -2.44 12.70 -28.75
C LEU A 52 -1.64 13.92 -29.23
N LEU A 53 -0.30 13.84 -29.15
CA LEU A 53 0.57 14.92 -29.61
C LEU A 53 0.56 15.02 -31.14
N ALA A 54 0.45 13.90 -31.86
CA ALA A 54 0.27 13.88 -33.31
C ALA A 54 -1.05 14.56 -33.73
N THR A 55 -2.17 14.27 -33.05
CA THR A 55 -3.49 14.88 -33.30
C THR A 55 -3.47 16.41 -33.21
N VAL A 56 -2.73 16.98 -32.24
CA VAL A 56 -2.55 18.44 -32.12
C VAL A 56 -1.59 18.99 -33.18
N LEU A 57 -0.50 18.27 -33.46
CA LEU A 57 0.57 18.70 -34.36
C LEU A 57 0.29 18.40 -35.85
N LEU A 58 -0.89 17.88 -36.16
CA LEU A 58 -1.46 17.85 -37.51
C LEU A 58 -1.98 19.24 -37.96
N LEU A 59 -2.32 20.17 -37.04
CA LEU A 59 -2.83 21.50 -37.42
C LEU A 59 -1.90 22.29 -38.36
N PRO A 60 -0.57 22.40 -38.10
CA PRO A 60 0.31 23.07 -39.05
C PRO A 60 0.46 22.33 -40.39
N VAL A 61 0.15 21.03 -40.46
CA VAL A 61 0.10 20.25 -41.71
C VAL A 61 -1.13 20.63 -42.52
N ASP A 62 -2.31 20.66 -41.86
CA ASP A 62 -3.59 21.12 -42.41
C ASP A 62 -3.46 22.55 -42.98
N VAL A 63 -2.98 23.48 -42.14
CA VAL A 63 -2.69 24.87 -42.54
C VAL A 63 -1.72 24.93 -43.73
N ALA A 64 -0.62 24.17 -43.72
CA ALA A 64 0.38 24.20 -44.79
C ALA A 64 -0.14 23.60 -46.10
N LEU A 65 -0.82 22.45 -46.07
CA LEU A 65 -1.40 21.79 -47.24
C LEU A 65 -2.48 22.66 -47.87
N VAL A 66 -3.45 23.12 -47.09
CA VAL A 66 -4.55 23.96 -47.59
C VAL A 66 -4.01 25.30 -48.12
N SER A 67 -3.07 25.94 -47.40
CA SER A 67 -2.42 27.17 -47.88
C SER A 67 -1.56 26.95 -49.13
N SER A 68 -1.02 25.75 -49.35
CA SER A 68 -0.22 25.41 -50.53
C SER A 68 -1.04 25.54 -51.83
N THR A 69 -2.37 25.41 -51.77
CA THR A 69 -3.27 25.62 -52.92
C THR A 69 -3.33 27.08 -53.38
N SER A 70 -3.00 28.04 -52.50
CA SER A 70 -3.15 29.48 -52.72
C SER A 70 -1.84 30.20 -53.09
N ALA A 71 -1.95 31.31 -53.80
CA ALA A 71 -0.85 32.24 -54.04
C ALA A 71 -1.06 33.55 -53.24
N TYR A 72 -0.60 33.57 -51.98
CA TYR A 72 -0.84 34.68 -51.03
C TYR A 72 -0.37 36.09 -51.48
N LYS A 73 0.45 36.18 -52.55
CA LYS A 73 0.92 37.44 -53.13
C LYS A 73 -0.04 38.02 -54.18
N LEU A 74 -0.92 37.18 -54.73
CA LEU A 74 -1.79 37.48 -55.87
C LEU A 74 -3.28 37.42 -55.48
N GLY A 75 -3.65 36.56 -54.52
CA GLY A 75 -5.04 36.43 -54.07
C GLY A 75 -5.88 35.43 -54.86
N ASN A 76 -5.25 34.48 -55.55
CA ASN A 76 -5.89 33.41 -56.32
C ASN A 76 -5.38 32.01 -55.91
N LYS A 77 -6.04 30.95 -56.41
CA LYS A 77 -5.49 29.58 -56.41
C LYS A 77 -4.30 29.49 -57.37
N LYS A 78 -3.43 28.48 -57.17
CA LYS A 78 -2.36 28.13 -58.12
C LYS A 78 -2.90 27.20 -59.20
N ASP A 79 -2.32 27.28 -60.39
CA ASP A 79 -2.74 26.57 -61.62
C ASP A 79 -2.86 25.04 -61.50
N TRP A 80 -2.20 24.42 -60.51
CA TRP A 80 -2.27 22.97 -60.24
C TRP A 80 -3.36 22.58 -59.24
N ALA A 81 -3.94 23.54 -58.52
CA ALA A 81 -4.95 23.30 -57.48
C ALA A 81 -6.36 23.40 -58.07
N THR A 82 -6.70 22.45 -58.93
CA THR A 82 -8.08 22.22 -59.41
C THR A 82 -9.00 21.84 -58.24
N PRO A 83 -10.34 21.97 -58.37
CA PRO A 83 -11.28 21.54 -57.34
C PRO A 83 -11.02 20.11 -56.84
N ASP A 84 -10.88 19.15 -57.77
CA ASP A 84 -10.60 17.74 -57.44
C ASP A 84 -9.31 17.59 -56.60
N ALA A 85 -8.26 18.35 -56.93
CA ALA A 85 -6.98 18.32 -56.20
C ALA A 85 -7.03 19.02 -54.84
N VAL A 86 -7.98 19.93 -54.62
CA VAL A 86 -8.27 20.51 -53.30
C VAL A 86 -9.09 19.53 -52.47
N ASP A 87 -10.10 18.91 -53.06
CA ASP A 87 -10.98 17.94 -52.40
C ASP A 87 -10.23 16.65 -52.02
N ASP A 88 -9.30 16.17 -52.84
CA ASP A 88 -8.37 15.07 -52.49
C ASP A 88 -7.53 15.40 -51.25
N ILE A 89 -7.02 16.64 -51.14
CA ILE A 89 -6.24 17.10 -49.98
C ILE A 89 -7.12 17.17 -48.73
N LEU A 90 -8.34 17.71 -48.86
CA LEU A 90 -9.30 17.79 -47.76
C LEU A 90 -9.80 16.41 -47.32
N LEU A 91 -10.00 15.48 -48.26
CA LEU A 91 -10.39 14.09 -47.98
C LEU A 91 -9.26 13.34 -47.25
N GLN A 92 -8.01 13.47 -47.70
CA GLN A 92 -6.85 12.92 -47.00
C GLN A 92 -6.74 13.46 -45.57
N LEU A 93 -6.82 14.78 -45.38
CA LEU A 93 -6.82 15.40 -44.05
C LEU A 93 -8.00 14.94 -43.19
N LYS A 94 -9.21 14.85 -43.75
CA LYS A 94 -10.40 14.35 -43.04
C LYS A 94 -10.23 12.91 -42.59
N ILE A 95 -9.72 12.03 -43.43
CA ILE A 95 -9.43 10.63 -43.07
C ILE A 95 -8.43 10.57 -41.91
N VAL A 96 -7.33 11.32 -41.98
CA VAL A 96 -6.30 11.33 -40.93
C VAL A 96 -6.84 11.91 -39.61
N TYR A 97 -7.57 13.03 -39.63
CA TYR A 97 -8.18 13.61 -38.43
C TYR A 97 -9.22 12.69 -37.79
N TYR A 98 -10.14 12.12 -38.58
CA TYR A 98 -11.17 11.23 -38.04
C TYR A 98 -10.56 9.94 -37.51
N ALA A 99 -9.51 9.40 -38.14
CA ALA A 99 -8.76 8.26 -37.63
C ALA A 99 -8.06 8.58 -36.30
N LEU A 100 -7.32 9.70 -36.21
CA LEU A 100 -6.60 10.10 -35.00
C LEU A 100 -7.54 10.43 -33.83
N TYR A 101 -8.60 11.23 -34.05
CA TYR A 101 -9.57 11.50 -32.98
C TYR A 101 -10.34 10.24 -32.53
N SER A 102 -10.63 9.30 -33.44
CA SER A 102 -11.24 8.02 -33.07
C SER A 102 -10.27 7.14 -32.28
N LEU A 103 -8.99 7.13 -32.65
CA LEU A 103 -7.93 6.43 -31.93
C LEU A 103 -7.75 7.02 -30.52
N ASP A 104 -7.64 8.34 -30.39
CA ASP A 104 -7.53 9.03 -29.09
C ASP A 104 -8.75 8.75 -28.20
N ALA A 105 -9.97 8.73 -28.76
CA ALA A 105 -11.19 8.38 -28.03
C ALA A 105 -11.19 6.91 -27.57
N VAL A 106 -10.79 5.97 -28.43
CA VAL A 106 -10.69 4.53 -28.10
C VAL A 106 -9.58 4.27 -27.07
N LEU A 107 -8.44 4.95 -27.18
CA LEU A 107 -7.36 4.87 -26.19
C LEU A 107 -7.83 5.41 -24.84
N CYS A 108 -8.44 6.60 -24.82
CA CYS A 108 -8.90 7.27 -23.60
C CYS A 108 -10.03 6.52 -22.88
N LEU A 109 -10.99 5.97 -23.61
CA LEU A 109 -12.20 5.36 -23.04
C LEU A 109 -12.09 3.84 -22.88
N LEU A 110 -11.34 3.13 -23.72
CA LEU A 110 -11.33 1.65 -23.72
C LEU A 110 -9.96 1.08 -23.39
N VAL A 111 -8.91 1.44 -24.13
CA VAL A 111 -7.61 0.75 -24.02
C VAL A 111 -6.90 1.10 -22.72
N VAL A 112 -6.86 2.37 -22.30
CA VAL A 112 -6.20 2.75 -21.04
C VAL A 112 -6.95 2.22 -19.82
N PRO A 113 -8.30 2.31 -19.71
CA PRO A 113 -9.05 1.65 -18.64
C PRO A 113 -8.90 0.12 -18.63
N PHE A 114 -8.95 -0.55 -19.79
CA PHE A 114 -8.68 -1.99 -19.87
C PHE A 114 -7.27 -2.33 -19.38
N THR A 115 -6.26 -1.55 -19.77
CA THR A 115 -4.86 -1.77 -19.36
C THR A 115 -4.65 -1.53 -17.86
N TYR A 116 -5.41 -0.60 -17.27
CA TYR A 116 -5.45 -0.37 -15.83
C TYR A 116 -5.99 -1.61 -15.12
N PHE A 117 -7.21 -2.07 -15.45
CA PHE A 117 -7.79 -3.25 -14.81
C PHE A 117 -7.02 -4.54 -15.12
N PHE A 118 -6.40 -4.69 -16.29
CA PHE A 118 -5.57 -5.86 -16.64
C PHE A 118 -4.22 -5.89 -15.89
N TYR A 119 -3.73 -4.74 -15.42
CA TYR A 119 -2.60 -4.66 -14.50
C TYR A 119 -3.03 -4.88 -13.04
N GLU A 120 -4.19 -4.36 -12.64
CA GLU A 120 -4.76 -4.52 -11.30
C GLU A 120 -5.23 -5.96 -11.01
N GLU A 121 -5.76 -6.66 -12.01
CA GLU A 121 -6.05 -8.11 -12.00
C GLU A 121 -4.79 -9.01 -12.09
N TYR A 122 -3.58 -8.45 -11.96
CA TYR A 122 -2.37 -9.27 -11.95
C TYR A 122 -2.10 -9.84 -10.56
N ASP A 123 -2.48 -11.09 -10.35
CA ASP A 123 -1.98 -11.87 -9.23
C ASP A 123 -0.66 -12.49 -9.66
N GLU A 124 0.46 -11.96 -9.14
CA GLU A 124 1.81 -12.45 -9.47
C GLU A 124 1.91 -13.96 -9.25
N VAL A 125 1.27 -14.49 -8.20
CA VAL A 125 1.42 -15.89 -7.84
C VAL A 125 0.54 -16.81 -8.67
N ALA A 126 -0.75 -16.47 -8.87
CA ALA A 126 -1.60 -17.28 -9.74
C ALA A 126 -1.07 -17.34 -11.19
N ALA A 127 -0.29 -16.34 -11.61
CA ALA A 127 0.45 -16.38 -12.87
C ALA A 127 1.71 -17.26 -12.84
N GLU A 128 2.46 -17.30 -11.74
CA GLU A 128 3.61 -18.22 -11.56
C GLU A 128 3.17 -19.69 -11.43
N GLU A 129 2.00 -19.95 -10.81
CA GLU A 129 1.37 -21.27 -10.77
C GLU A 129 0.76 -21.72 -12.10
N GLY A 130 0.56 -20.78 -13.04
CA GLY A 130 -0.12 -21.02 -14.32
C GLY A 130 -1.64 -21.19 -14.22
N THR A 131 -2.24 -21.01 -13.03
CA THR A 131 -3.69 -21.06 -12.80
C THR A 131 -4.40 -19.83 -13.40
N GLN A 132 -3.78 -18.66 -13.28
CA GLN A 132 -4.22 -17.42 -13.93
C GLN A 132 -3.75 -17.36 -15.40
N THR A 133 -4.56 -17.96 -16.29
CA THR A 133 -4.36 -17.81 -17.74
C THR A 133 -4.52 -16.35 -18.21
N ILE A 134 -3.90 -16.00 -19.35
CA ILE A 134 -4.14 -14.71 -20.02
C ILE A 134 -5.63 -14.51 -20.35
N GLY A 135 -6.36 -15.61 -20.60
CA GLY A 135 -7.80 -15.59 -20.87
C GLY A 135 -8.64 -15.17 -19.66
N SER A 136 -8.37 -15.71 -18.47
CA SER A 136 -9.10 -15.33 -17.25
C SER A 136 -8.83 -13.87 -16.87
N ARG A 137 -7.58 -13.40 -16.95
CA ARG A 137 -7.24 -11.96 -16.78
C ARG A 137 -7.96 -11.06 -17.77
N PHE A 138 -8.01 -11.48 -19.04
CA PHE A 138 -8.71 -10.72 -20.08
C PHE A 138 -10.20 -10.58 -19.75
N TRP A 139 -10.86 -11.65 -19.31
CA TRP A 139 -12.26 -11.60 -18.91
C TRP A 139 -12.51 -10.82 -17.61
N GLY A 140 -11.60 -10.91 -16.62
CA GLY A 140 -11.63 -10.08 -15.41
C GLY A 140 -11.53 -8.59 -15.75
N ALA A 141 -10.50 -8.19 -16.49
CA ALA A 141 -10.35 -6.80 -16.95
C ALA A 141 -11.53 -6.34 -17.84
N MET A 142 -12.09 -7.21 -18.69
CA MET A 142 -13.29 -6.90 -19.48
C MET A 142 -14.53 -6.67 -18.61
N LYS A 143 -14.70 -7.38 -17.49
CA LYS A 143 -15.82 -7.20 -16.54
C LYS A 143 -15.87 -5.76 -16.01
N TYR A 144 -14.74 -5.17 -15.65
CA TYR A 144 -14.67 -3.78 -15.18
C TYR A 144 -14.67 -2.78 -16.34
N THR A 145 -14.06 -3.12 -17.48
CA THR A 145 -14.09 -2.30 -18.71
C THR A 145 -15.51 -2.15 -19.29
N ILE A 146 -16.45 -3.07 -18.99
CA ILE A 146 -17.81 -3.00 -19.54
C ILE A 146 -18.55 -1.70 -19.17
N GLY A 147 -18.24 -1.09 -18.01
CA GLY A 147 -18.79 0.22 -17.63
C GLY A 147 -18.34 1.35 -18.56
N PHE A 148 -17.11 1.27 -19.06
CA PHE A 148 -16.57 2.21 -20.05
C PHE A 148 -17.09 1.93 -21.47
N VAL A 149 -17.31 0.66 -21.83
CA VAL A 149 -18.01 0.29 -23.07
C VAL A 149 -19.45 0.84 -23.04
N ALA A 150 -20.17 0.68 -21.94
CA ALA A 150 -21.49 1.25 -21.74
C ALA A 150 -21.48 2.80 -21.82
N LEU A 151 -20.49 3.46 -21.20
CA LEU A 151 -20.31 4.91 -21.33
C LEU A 151 -20.08 5.35 -22.78
N ALA A 152 -19.22 4.65 -23.53
CA ALA A 152 -18.97 4.94 -24.94
C ALA A 152 -20.22 4.73 -25.81
N LEU A 153 -20.97 3.65 -25.59
CA LEU A 153 -22.25 3.40 -26.25
C LEU A 153 -23.29 4.47 -25.92
N VAL A 154 -23.41 4.88 -24.65
CA VAL A 154 -24.30 5.97 -24.23
C VAL A 154 -23.92 7.28 -24.89
N LEU A 155 -22.63 7.66 -24.91
CA LEU A 155 -22.17 8.87 -25.59
C LEU A 155 -22.50 8.85 -27.09
N PHE A 156 -22.32 7.71 -27.76
CA PHE A 156 -22.60 7.57 -29.19
C PHE A 156 -24.11 7.59 -29.50
N LEU A 157 -24.93 6.89 -28.72
CA LEU A 157 -26.40 6.90 -28.83
C LEU A 157 -26.97 8.29 -28.55
N VAL A 158 -26.54 8.93 -27.47
CA VAL A 158 -26.95 10.30 -27.11
C VAL A 158 -26.54 11.29 -28.21
N GLY A 159 -25.33 11.18 -28.77
CA GLY A 159 -24.89 11.98 -29.91
C GLY A 159 -25.72 11.74 -31.18
N PHE A 160 -26.11 10.49 -31.47
CA PHE A 160 -26.96 10.13 -32.60
C PHE A 160 -28.36 10.77 -32.53
N PHE A 161 -28.93 10.87 -31.32
CA PHE A 161 -30.31 11.35 -31.11
C PHE A 161 -30.44 12.82 -30.66
N ILE A 162 -29.45 13.44 -29.99
CA ILE A 162 -29.54 14.84 -29.53
C ILE A 162 -29.83 15.79 -30.70
N PRO A 163 -30.87 16.63 -30.65
CA PRO A 163 -31.25 17.51 -31.75
C PRO A 163 -30.22 18.63 -31.98
N VAL A 164 -29.78 18.79 -33.22
CA VAL A 164 -28.89 19.87 -33.66
C VAL A 164 -29.58 21.24 -33.52
N ALA A 165 -28.80 22.26 -33.15
CA ALA A 165 -29.29 23.63 -32.89
C ALA A 165 -29.84 24.34 -34.14
N ARG A 166 -31.13 24.13 -34.46
CA ARG A 166 -31.82 24.75 -35.61
C ARG A 166 -31.76 26.29 -35.65
N LYS A 167 -31.65 26.96 -34.49
CA LYS A 167 -31.74 28.43 -34.37
C LYS A 167 -30.66 29.23 -35.12
N ALA A 168 -29.56 28.60 -35.54
CA ALA A 168 -28.56 29.24 -36.39
C ALA A 168 -29.05 29.47 -37.85
N ARG A 169 -30.18 28.85 -38.24
CA ARG A 169 -30.69 28.84 -39.63
C ARG A 169 -31.66 29.99 -39.95
N ASP A 170 -32.24 30.64 -38.94
CA ASP A 170 -33.44 31.48 -39.11
C ASP A 170 -33.20 33.01 -38.95
N GLU A 171 -32.02 33.46 -38.51
CA GLU A 171 -31.76 34.87 -38.15
C GLU A 171 -30.92 35.63 -39.20
N HIS A 172 -31.54 35.99 -40.34
CA HIS A 172 -31.15 37.14 -41.21
C HIS A 172 -29.66 37.21 -41.65
N ARG A 173 -28.98 36.06 -41.77
CA ARG A 173 -27.56 35.98 -42.15
C ARG A 173 -27.35 34.84 -43.12
N ASP A 174 -27.41 35.14 -44.42
CA ASP A 174 -26.97 34.21 -45.45
C ASP A 174 -25.46 34.03 -45.38
N LEU A 175 -25.06 32.95 -44.71
CA LEU A 175 -23.69 32.47 -44.58
C LEU A 175 -23.70 30.97 -44.86
N ASP A 176 -23.52 30.57 -46.12
CA ASP A 176 -23.70 29.19 -46.55
C ASP A 176 -22.77 28.20 -45.83
N PHE A 177 -21.56 28.65 -45.50
CA PHE A 177 -20.62 27.96 -44.59
C PHE A 177 -21.26 27.44 -43.30
N PHE A 178 -22.20 28.18 -42.70
CA PHE A 178 -22.91 27.74 -41.49
C PHE A 178 -24.06 26.75 -41.79
N LYS A 179 -24.63 26.82 -43.00
CA LYS A 179 -25.62 25.84 -43.48
C LYS A 179 -24.94 24.49 -43.73
N ASP A 180 -23.74 24.51 -44.30
CA ASP A 180 -22.92 23.32 -44.58
C ASP A 180 -22.39 22.64 -43.30
N LEU A 181 -22.02 23.42 -42.27
CA LEU A 181 -21.66 22.89 -40.95
C LEU A 181 -22.84 22.18 -40.25
N LEU A 182 -24.09 22.57 -40.55
CA LEU A 182 -25.31 21.94 -40.01
C LEU A 182 -25.75 20.68 -40.79
N THR A 183 -25.20 20.44 -41.97
CA THR A 183 -25.48 19.23 -42.78
C THR A 183 -24.44 18.14 -42.52
N GLU A 184 -24.82 17.11 -41.77
CA GLU A 184 -23.94 15.98 -41.47
C GLU A 184 -24.66 14.63 -41.44
N ASN A 185 -23.92 13.56 -41.73
CA ASN A 185 -24.41 12.19 -41.58
C ASN A 185 -24.47 11.80 -40.10
N HIS A 186 -25.44 10.96 -39.74
CA HIS A 186 -25.70 10.56 -38.34
C HIS A 186 -24.47 10.02 -37.58
N GLY A 187 -23.54 9.34 -38.26
CA GLY A 187 -22.29 8.86 -37.65
C GLY A 187 -21.28 9.97 -37.32
N GLU A 188 -21.18 11.00 -38.16
CA GLU A 188 -20.28 12.15 -37.90
C GLU A 188 -20.77 12.96 -36.70
N ARG A 189 -22.09 13.11 -36.56
CA ARG A 189 -22.77 13.77 -35.44
C ARG A 189 -22.49 13.10 -34.10
N ALA A 190 -22.60 11.77 -34.06
CA ALA A 190 -22.34 10.99 -32.84
C ALA A 190 -20.87 11.06 -32.39
N LEU A 191 -19.93 10.95 -33.33
CA LEU A 191 -18.50 11.12 -33.09
C LEU A 191 -18.16 12.55 -32.62
N SER A 192 -18.71 13.57 -33.30
CA SER A 192 -18.51 14.99 -32.96
C SER A 192 -19.06 15.34 -31.58
N PHE A 193 -20.20 14.76 -31.17
CA PHE A 193 -20.73 14.92 -29.82
C PHE A 193 -19.81 14.30 -28.77
N ALA A 194 -19.40 13.03 -28.95
CA ALA A 194 -18.54 12.34 -28.00
C ALA A 194 -17.19 13.08 -27.79
N ILE A 195 -16.54 13.49 -28.89
CA ILE A 195 -15.31 14.29 -28.83
C ILE A 195 -15.57 15.66 -28.20
N GLY A 196 -16.72 16.30 -28.47
CA GLY A 196 -17.13 17.54 -27.82
C GLY A 196 -17.24 17.42 -26.30
N ILE A 197 -17.76 16.30 -25.78
CA ILE A 197 -17.79 16.01 -24.34
C ILE A 197 -16.35 15.83 -23.80
N LEU A 198 -15.51 15.03 -24.47
CA LEU A 198 -14.12 14.80 -24.06
C LEU A 198 -13.29 16.09 -24.03
N ILE A 199 -13.41 16.95 -25.04
CA ILE A 199 -12.81 18.30 -25.09
C ILE A 199 -13.32 19.16 -23.91
N THR A 200 -14.58 19.02 -23.53
CA THR A 200 -15.18 19.83 -22.46
C THR A 200 -14.68 19.41 -21.07
N VAL A 201 -14.65 18.11 -20.77
CA VAL A 201 -14.00 17.57 -19.56
C VAL A 201 -12.52 17.94 -19.55
N GLY A 202 -11.85 17.80 -20.70
CA GLY A 202 -10.46 18.19 -20.91
C GLY A 202 -10.17 19.66 -20.63
N THR A 203 -11.07 20.57 -21.03
CA THR A 203 -10.92 22.01 -20.81
C THR A 203 -11.07 22.38 -19.33
N VAL A 204 -11.88 21.65 -18.55
CA VAL A 204 -11.93 21.80 -17.09
C VAL A 204 -10.62 21.33 -16.44
N LEU A 205 -10.11 20.15 -16.82
CA LEU A 205 -8.83 19.63 -16.32
C LEU A 205 -7.64 20.53 -16.69
N TYR A 206 -7.67 21.12 -17.88
CA TYR A 206 -6.71 22.13 -18.35
C TYR A 206 -6.68 23.37 -17.45
N CYS A 207 -7.84 23.85 -16.98
CA CYS A 207 -7.89 24.95 -16.00
C CYS A 207 -7.29 24.55 -14.64
N LEU A 208 -7.52 23.32 -14.19
CA LEU A 208 -7.08 22.84 -12.88
C LEU A 208 -5.57 22.53 -12.83
N TYR A 209 -5.00 21.92 -13.87
CA TYR A 209 -3.59 21.48 -13.88
C TYR A 209 -2.70 22.37 -14.75
N THR A 210 -3.11 22.71 -15.97
CA THR A 210 -2.25 23.46 -16.90
C THR A 210 -2.13 24.94 -16.54
N ALA A 211 -3.15 25.57 -15.93
CA ALA A 211 -3.06 26.98 -15.53
C ALA A 211 -2.05 27.21 -14.38
N PRO A 212 -2.08 26.43 -13.27
CA PRO A 212 -1.00 26.46 -12.27
C PRO A 212 0.34 26.03 -12.87
N GLY A 213 0.33 24.99 -13.71
CA GLY A 213 1.52 24.47 -14.37
C GLY A 213 2.26 25.49 -15.25
N LEU A 214 1.53 26.34 -15.99
CA LEU A 214 2.11 27.39 -16.83
C LEU A 214 2.71 28.54 -16.01
N ALA A 215 2.17 28.81 -14.82
CA ALA A 215 2.78 29.74 -13.86
C ALA A 215 4.02 29.11 -13.17
N LEU A 216 3.96 27.82 -12.84
CA LEU A 216 5.01 27.11 -12.08
C LEU A 216 6.22 26.70 -12.93
N LEU A 217 6.04 26.32 -14.20
CA LEU A 217 7.12 25.87 -15.07
C LEU A 217 8.28 26.89 -15.20
N PRO A 218 8.06 28.18 -15.52
CA PRO A 218 9.15 29.15 -15.56
C PRO A 218 9.71 29.48 -14.16
N LEU A 219 8.84 29.56 -13.14
CA LEU A 219 9.24 29.90 -11.78
C LEU A 219 10.08 28.81 -11.11
N THR A 220 9.82 27.53 -11.38
CA THR A 220 10.63 26.39 -10.90
C THR A 220 12.01 26.34 -11.54
N LEU A 221 12.15 26.74 -12.81
CA LEU A 221 13.45 26.91 -13.46
C LEU A 221 14.25 28.07 -12.84
N ILE A 222 13.62 29.21 -12.58
CA ILE A 222 14.26 30.39 -11.94
C ILE A 222 14.63 30.10 -10.47
N LYS A 223 13.71 29.52 -9.70
CA LYS A 223 13.89 29.23 -8.25
C LYS A 223 14.58 27.88 -7.99
N SER A 224 15.19 27.26 -9.01
CA SER A 224 15.94 25.99 -8.89
C SER A 224 17.27 26.08 -8.11
N ALA A 225 17.65 27.27 -7.66
CA ALA A 225 18.81 27.48 -6.81
C ALA A 225 18.43 27.39 -5.32
N PRO A 226 18.85 26.36 -4.57
CA PRO A 226 18.86 26.43 -3.11
C PRO A 226 19.78 27.56 -2.64
N SER A 227 19.47 28.16 -1.49
CA SER A 227 20.24 29.29 -0.91
C SER A 227 21.68 28.92 -0.52
N ILE A 228 21.99 27.64 -0.40
CA ILE A 228 23.31 27.08 -0.16
C ILE A 228 23.62 26.12 -1.32
N SER A 229 24.79 26.24 -1.95
CA SER A 229 25.16 25.33 -3.04
C SER A 229 25.38 23.90 -2.53
N THR A 230 24.99 22.86 -3.28
CA THR A 230 25.09 21.45 -2.83
C THR A 230 26.48 21.06 -2.29
N PRO A 231 27.62 21.46 -2.89
CA PRO A 231 28.95 21.18 -2.33
C PRO A 231 29.23 21.93 -1.02
N GLN A 232 28.71 23.14 -0.87
CA GLN A 232 28.84 23.94 0.34
C GLN A 232 27.93 23.42 1.47
N LEU A 233 26.75 22.90 1.13
CA LEU A 233 25.90 22.17 2.06
C LEU A 233 26.60 20.88 2.51
N ALA A 234 27.16 20.10 1.58
CA ALA A 234 27.96 18.90 1.89
C ALA A 234 29.10 19.22 2.88
N ALA A 235 29.90 20.25 2.58
CA ALA A 235 31.02 20.69 3.41
C ALA A 235 30.58 21.23 4.79
N THR A 236 29.44 21.94 4.85
CA THR A 236 28.89 22.46 6.11
C THR A 236 28.38 21.31 6.97
N THR A 237 27.63 20.37 6.38
CA THR A 237 27.11 19.18 7.07
C THR A 237 28.25 18.25 7.52
N SER A 238 29.32 18.06 6.74
CA SER A 238 30.49 17.30 7.22
C SER A 238 31.21 18.01 8.35
N SER A 239 31.40 19.34 8.28
CA SER A 239 32.00 20.12 9.36
C SER A 239 31.16 20.05 10.65
N GLN A 240 29.84 20.10 10.54
CA GLN A 240 28.91 19.93 11.67
C GLN A 240 28.96 18.50 12.23
N LEU A 241 29.07 17.50 11.35
CA LEU A 241 29.17 16.08 11.75
C LEU A 241 30.46 15.81 12.53
N ASP A 242 31.59 16.34 12.05
CA ASP A 242 32.87 16.18 12.71
C ASP A 242 32.94 17.01 14.01
N GLU A 243 32.36 18.21 14.07
CA GLU A 243 32.25 18.99 15.31
C GLU A 243 31.35 18.27 16.34
N ASN A 244 30.19 17.73 15.93
CA ASN A 244 29.31 16.95 16.79
C ASN A 244 30.06 15.72 17.36
N ARG A 245 30.78 14.97 16.51
CA ARG A 245 31.59 13.82 16.92
C ARG A 245 32.73 14.22 17.85
N GLU A 246 33.36 15.38 17.65
CA GLU A 246 34.37 15.88 18.57
C GLU A 246 33.75 16.23 19.93
N ARG A 247 32.59 16.92 19.96
CA ARG A 247 31.84 17.18 21.20
C ARG A 247 31.46 15.88 21.93
N GLN A 248 31.01 14.84 21.21
CA GLN A 248 30.77 13.51 21.81
C GLN A 248 32.04 12.93 22.45
N ARG A 249 33.19 12.99 21.75
CA ARG A 249 34.49 12.54 22.29
C ARG A 249 34.92 13.34 23.51
N GLN A 250 34.74 14.67 23.50
CA GLN A 250 35.05 15.55 24.63
C GLN A 250 34.15 15.26 25.85
N LEU A 251 32.85 15.01 25.65
CA LEU A 251 31.91 14.62 26.71
C LEU A 251 32.25 13.23 27.32
N ASN A 252 32.63 12.27 26.48
CA ASN A 252 33.05 10.95 26.94
C ASN A 252 34.38 11.03 27.71
N GLY A 253 35.42 11.65 27.12
CA GLY A 253 36.74 11.80 27.76
C GLY A 253 36.72 12.61 29.06
N ARG A 254 35.81 13.58 29.20
CA ARG A 254 35.57 14.30 30.48
C ARG A 254 34.94 13.45 31.58
N ASN A 255 34.40 12.27 31.24
CA ASN A 255 33.78 11.33 32.18
C ASN A 255 34.49 9.96 32.23
N GLU A 256 35.58 9.75 31.48
CA GLU A 256 36.44 8.57 31.64
C GLU A 256 37.05 8.54 33.06
N GLY A 257 36.95 7.40 33.73
CA GLY A 257 37.41 7.22 35.12
C GLY A 257 36.45 7.67 36.23
N ARG A 258 35.26 8.21 35.92
CA ARG A 258 34.21 8.47 36.93
C ARG A 258 33.46 7.18 37.29
N GLU A 259 33.62 6.70 38.52
CA GLU A 259 32.92 5.50 39.05
C GLU A 259 31.38 5.61 39.03
N GLY A 260 30.83 6.83 38.98
CA GLY A 260 29.39 7.09 38.88
C GLY A 260 28.81 7.12 37.46
N GLY A 261 29.63 6.99 36.41
CA GLY A 261 29.21 7.14 35.02
C GLY A 261 28.92 8.59 34.59
N LEU A 262 28.24 8.75 33.44
CA LEU A 262 27.89 10.07 32.90
C LEU A 262 26.82 10.78 33.75
N GLU A 263 27.11 12.04 34.07
CA GLU A 263 26.22 12.92 34.82
C GLU A 263 24.91 13.19 34.06
N THR A 264 23.78 13.37 34.77
CA THR A 264 22.43 13.48 34.14
C THR A 264 22.31 14.61 33.11
N ARG A 265 23.15 15.65 33.22
CA ARG A 265 23.29 16.71 32.21
C ARG A 265 24.04 16.19 30.98
N ASP A 266 25.29 15.77 31.17
CA ASP A 266 26.18 15.27 30.13
C ASP A 266 25.56 14.12 29.33
N ARG A 267 24.78 13.23 29.98
CA ARG A 267 24.06 12.16 29.30
C ARG A 267 22.95 12.68 28.38
N ARG A 268 22.19 13.72 28.78
CA ARG A 268 21.18 14.36 27.91
C ARG A 268 21.84 15.11 26.74
N GLU A 269 23.02 15.71 26.99
CA GLU A 269 23.81 16.39 25.96
C GLU A 269 24.34 15.36 24.93
N LEU A 270 24.85 14.21 25.38
CA LEU A 270 25.23 13.09 24.54
C LEU A 270 24.05 12.47 23.78
N GLU A 271 22.90 12.25 24.44
CA GLU A 271 21.65 11.77 23.81
C GLU A 271 21.14 12.72 22.72
N ALA A 272 21.36 14.04 22.87
CA ALA A 272 21.05 15.05 21.86
C ALA A 272 22.06 15.05 20.70
N LEU A 273 23.37 15.01 20.98
CA LEU A 273 24.42 14.94 19.96
C LEU A 273 24.29 13.68 19.10
N VAL A 274 24.03 12.51 19.71
CA VAL A 274 23.81 11.23 18.99
C VAL A 274 22.52 11.24 18.14
N ARG A 275 21.56 12.11 18.44
CA ARG A 275 20.37 12.34 17.60
C ARG A 275 20.72 13.22 16.40
N GLU A 276 21.39 14.34 16.66
CA GLU A 276 21.88 15.26 15.63
C GLU A 276 22.86 14.58 14.66
N GLU A 277 23.73 13.67 15.15
CA GLU A 277 24.65 12.89 14.30
C GLU A 277 23.89 12.10 13.22
N ARG A 278 22.78 11.43 13.57
CA ARG A 278 21.98 10.66 12.60
C ARG A 278 21.41 11.58 11.51
N THR A 279 20.87 12.74 11.91
CA THR A 279 20.36 13.74 10.97
C THR A 279 21.46 14.29 10.06
N LEU A 280 22.67 14.55 10.60
CA LEU A 280 23.81 15.03 9.83
C LEU A 280 24.37 13.96 8.87
N VAL A 281 24.48 12.70 9.29
CA VAL A 281 24.85 11.58 8.41
C VAL A 281 23.83 11.41 7.27
N ARG A 282 22.52 11.51 7.57
CA ARG A 282 21.44 11.44 6.57
C ARG A 282 21.55 12.58 5.54
N ARG A 283 21.79 13.82 6.01
CA ARG A 283 22.03 15.00 5.16
C ARG A 283 23.33 14.89 4.34
N GLN A 284 24.39 14.29 4.90
CA GLN A 284 25.65 14.05 4.18
C GLN A 284 25.46 13.05 3.03
N ARG A 285 24.70 11.97 3.28
CA ARG A 285 24.37 10.97 2.26
C ARG A 285 23.60 11.60 1.08
N LEU A 286 22.52 12.33 1.36
CA LEU A 286 21.79 13.11 0.35
C LEU A 286 22.71 14.01 -0.47
N ALA A 287 23.64 14.71 0.18
CA ALA A 287 24.56 15.62 -0.50
C ALA A 287 25.55 14.88 -1.42
N SER A 288 25.99 13.67 -1.03
CA SER A 288 26.83 12.81 -1.89
C SER A 288 26.06 12.25 -3.09
N GLU A 289 24.84 11.76 -2.89
CA GLU A 289 23.98 11.19 -3.95
C GLU A 289 23.57 12.29 -4.95
N ASN A 290 23.21 13.50 -4.48
CA ASN A 290 22.95 14.66 -5.33
C ASN A 290 24.22 15.22 -6.03
N SER A 291 25.43 14.85 -5.60
CA SER A 291 26.67 15.14 -6.33
C SER A 291 26.97 14.12 -7.43
N GLY A 292 26.20 13.03 -7.49
CA GLY A 292 26.38 11.91 -8.40
C GLY A 292 27.42 10.89 -7.93
N GLU A 293 27.82 10.87 -6.65
CA GLU A 293 28.68 9.81 -6.13
C GLU A 293 28.03 8.43 -6.26
N GLY A 294 28.84 7.37 -6.37
CA GLY A 294 28.38 6.02 -6.73
C GLY A 294 27.90 5.83 -8.18
N GLN A 295 27.41 6.86 -8.89
CA GLN A 295 26.81 6.69 -10.21
C GLN A 295 27.81 6.58 -11.38
N ASN A 296 27.30 6.09 -12.53
CA ASN A 296 28.05 5.88 -13.77
C ASN A 296 28.72 7.17 -14.29
N PHE A 297 29.88 7.00 -14.96
CA PHE A 297 30.68 8.11 -15.50
C PHE A 297 29.87 9.09 -16.36
N LEU A 298 29.01 8.59 -17.26
CA LEU A 298 28.15 9.42 -18.10
C LEU A 298 27.19 10.32 -17.29
N VAL A 299 26.67 9.83 -16.16
CA VAL A 299 25.76 10.62 -15.31
C VAL A 299 26.55 11.63 -14.48
N LYS A 300 27.74 11.29 -13.98
CA LYS A 300 28.67 12.25 -13.35
C LYS A 300 29.10 13.36 -14.31
N VAL A 301 29.34 13.04 -15.59
CA VAL A 301 29.61 14.02 -16.65
C VAL A 301 28.36 14.86 -16.94
N TRP A 302 27.18 14.24 -17.02
CA TRP A 302 25.91 14.95 -17.22
C TRP A 302 25.61 15.94 -16.10
N ILE A 303 25.71 15.54 -14.82
CA ILE A 303 25.49 16.43 -13.66
C ILE A 303 26.48 17.61 -13.66
N LYS A 304 27.75 17.37 -14.03
CA LYS A 304 28.76 18.44 -14.18
C LYS A 304 28.45 19.37 -15.35
N ALA A 305 28.02 18.84 -16.50
CA ALA A 305 27.57 19.65 -17.63
C ALA A 305 26.31 20.46 -17.29
N GLU A 306 25.34 19.85 -16.61
CA GLU A 306 24.10 20.47 -16.16
C GLU A 306 24.35 21.58 -15.13
N ALA A 307 25.41 21.46 -14.32
CA ALA A 307 25.92 22.55 -13.47
C ALA A 307 26.49 23.72 -14.29
N VAL A 308 27.26 23.45 -15.36
CA VAL A 308 27.76 24.47 -16.30
C VAL A 308 26.61 25.14 -17.08
N PHE A 309 25.54 24.39 -17.40
CA PHE A 309 24.34 24.92 -18.07
C PHE A 309 23.37 25.67 -17.13
N ARG A 310 23.65 25.83 -15.83
CA ARG A 310 22.78 26.57 -14.88
C ARG A 310 22.45 28.02 -15.31
N PRO A 311 23.38 28.84 -15.85
CA PRO A 311 23.04 30.18 -16.35
C PRO A 311 22.02 30.13 -17.50
N ILE A 312 22.13 29.12 -18.37
CA ILE A 312 21.21 28.90 -19.49
C ILE A 312 19.84 28.44 -18.99
N LYS A 313 19.75 27.67 -17.90
CA LYS A 313 18.47 27.37 -17.23
C LYS A 313 17.78 28.62 -16.68
N LEU A 314 18.53 29.53 -16.04
CA LEU A 314 17.99 30.79 -15.51
C LEU A 314 17.47 31.70 -16.65
N ILE A 315 18.27 31.87 -17.71
CA ILE A 315 17.88 32.63 -18.90
C ILE A 315 16.66 31.99 -19.59
N GLY A 316 16.62 30.66 -19.70
CA GLY A 316 15.48 29.92 -20.23
C GLY A 316 14.21 30.11 -19.39
N GLY A 317 14.32 30.05 -18.06
CA GLY A 317 13.21 30.32 -17.14
C GLY A 317 12.66 31.75 -17.29
N LEU A 318 13.53 32.76 -17.37
CA LEU A 318 13.15 34.16 -17.61
C LEU A 318 12.48 34.35 -18.97
N LEU A 319 13.01 33.73 -20.03
CA LEU A 319 12.40 33.73 -21.36
C LEU A 319 11.02 33.06 -21.35
N LEU A 320 10.86 31.96 -20.59
CA LEU A 320 9.58 31.29 -20.43
C LEU A 320 8.56 32.10 -19.63
N VAL A 321 8.97 32.96 -18.68
CA VAL A 321 8.05 33.96 -18.09
C VAL A 321 7.52 34.90 -19.17
N VAL A 322 8.40 35.45 -20.02
CA VAL A 322 8.00 36.36 -21.10
C VAL A 322 7.06 35.67 -22.09
N VAL A 323 7.35 34.43 -22.49
CA VAL A 323 6.47 33.65 -23.38
C VAL A 323 5.12 33.35 -22.72
N ALA A 324 5.09 32.94 -21.45
CA ALA A 324 3.84 32.68 -20.71
C ALA A 324 2.97 33.95 -20.57
N LEU A 325 3.58 35.12 -20.35
CA LEU A 325 2.86 36.40 -20.32
C LEU A 325 2.35 36.83 -21.71
N ILE A 326 3.07 36.53 -22.80
CA ILE A 326 2.59 36.74 -24.17
C ILE A 326 1.42 35.81 -24.50
N VAL A 327 1.47 34.55 -24.05
CA VAL A 327 0.36 33.58 -24.15
C VAL A 327 -0.87 34.07 -23.38
N PHE A 328 -0.70 34.47 -22.12
CA PHE A 328 -1.76 35.05 -21.29
C PHE A 328 -2.42 36.27 -21.98
N ALA A 329 -1.61 37.21 -22.48
CA ALA A 329 -2.10 38.39 -23.18
C ALA A 329 -2.84 38.03 -24.48
N ALA A 330 -2.31 37.10 -25.28
CA ALA A 330 -2.96 36.63 -26.51
C ALA A 330 -4.33 36.00 -26.25
N MET A 331 -4.43 35.13 -25.24
CA MET A 331 -5.69 34.50 -24.82
C MET A 331 -6.71 35.55 -24.35
N LEU A 332 -6.30 36.44 -23.43
CA LEU A 332 -7.17 37.50 -22.91
C LEU A 332 -7.68 38.43 -24.03
N ILE A 333 -6.83 38.79 -24.99
CA ILE A 333 -7.20 39.59 -26.16
C ILE A 333 -8.25 38.87 -27.01
N THR A 334 -8.05 37.59 -27.36
CA THR A 334 -9.05 36.83 -28.15
C THR A 334 -10.36 36.68 -27.40
N CYS A 335 -10.34 36.47 -26.08
CA CYS A 335 -11.54 36.39 -25.25
C CYS A 335 -12.33 37.73 -25.25
N ILE A 336 -11.64 38.87 -25.18
CA ILE A 336 -12.26 40.20 -25.30
C ILE A 336 -12.82 40.44 -26.71
N ASP A 337 -12.11 40.01 -27.76
CA ASP A 337 -12.57 40.12 -29.15
C ASP A 337 -13.84 39.27 -29.37
N LYS A 338 -13.85 38.03 -28.87
CA LYS A 338 -15.02 37.13 -28.89
C LYS A 338 -16.24 37.72 -28.15
N ILE A 339 -16.07 38.34 -26.98
CA ILE A 339 -17.18 39.02 -26.29
C ILE A 339 -17.76 40.15 -27.14
N LYS A 340 -16.91 40.96 -27.80
CA LYS A 340 -17.34 42.17 -28.52
C LYS A 340 -17.81 41.92 -29.96
N ASN A 341 -17.22 40.95 -30.65
CA ASN A 341 -17.31 40.79 -32.10
C ASN A 341 -17.74 39.39 -32.57
N SER A 342 -18.06 38.46 -31.66
CA SER A 342 -18.60 37.14 -32.06
C SER A 342 -19.89 37.27 -32.88
N VAL A 343 -20.09 36.33 -33.80
CA VAL A 343 -21.21 36.36 -34.77
C VAL A 343 -22.54 36.23 -34.03
N CYS A 344 -22.67 35.19 -33.20
CA CYS A 344 -23.93 34.74 -32.60
C CYS A 344 -23.87 34.64 -31.06
N ARG A 345 -22.80 35.16 -30.43
CA ARG A 345 -22.63 35.17 -28.96
C ARG A 345 -22.88 33.78 -28.35
N SER A 346 -23.81 33.66 -27.42
CA SER A 346 -24.12 32.42 -26.70
C SER A 346 -24.85 31.36 -27.53
N SER A 347 -25.48 31.68 -28.67
CA SER A 347 -26.18 30.66 -29.48
C SER A 347 -25.26 29.82 -30.37
N CYS A 348 -23.94 30.08 -30.37
CA CYS A 348 -22.95 29.35 -31.15
C CYS A 348 -21.55 29.28 -30.47
N GLY A 349 -21.48 29.34 -29.14
CA GLY A 349 -20.21 29.22 -28.41
C GLY A 349 -19.20 30.36 -28.66
N PHE A 350 -19.67 31.59 -28.92
CA PHE A 350 -18.87 32.78 -29.16
C PHE A 350 -17.87 32.67 -30.35
N LEU A 351 -18.28 32.04 -31.45
CA LEU A 351 -17.49 31.99 -32.69
C LEU A 351 -17.26 33.38 -33.31
N LEU A 352 -16.10 33.59 -33.95
CA LEU A 352 -15.58 34.88 -34.40
C LEU A 352 -15.11 34.79 -35.86
N ALA A 353 -15.89 35.38 -36.79
CA ALA A 353 -15.65 35.26 -38.23
C ALA A 353 -14.36 35.91 -38.75
N HIS A 354 -13.82 36.91 -38.04
CA HIS A 354 -12.49 37.48 -38.25
C HIS A 354 -11.98 38.15 -36.96
N THR A 355 -10.67 38.08 -36.71
CA THR A 355 -10.02 38.81 -35.61
C THR A 355 -10.01 40.31 -35.90
N LYS A 356 -10.57 41.14 -35.01
CA LYS A 356 -10.49 42.61 -35.08
C LYS A 356 -9.45 43.19 -34.13
N ILE A 357 -9.14 42.51 -33.03
CA ILE A 357 -8.12 42.94 -32.06
C ILE A 357 -6.80 42.19 -32.34
N PHE A 358 -5.67 42.90 -32.21
CA PHE A 358 -4.34 42.35 -32.47
C PHE A 358 -3.95 41.29 -31.42
N ASN A 359 -3.98 40.01 -31.81
CA ASN A 359 -3.36 38.92 -31.05
C ASN A 359 -1.92 38.68 -31.56
N PRO A 360 -0.89 38.72 -30.67
CA PRO A 360 0.51 38.64 -31.08
C PRO A 360 0.94 37.25 -31.56
N ILE A 361 0.50 36.16 -30.92
CA ILE A 361 0.89 34.79 -31.30
C ILE A 361 0.28 34.43 -32.65
N ASN A 362 -1.00 34.73 -32.83
CA ASN A 362 -1.71 34.62 -34.09
C ASN A 362 -0.98 35.38 -35.22
N TRP A 363 -0.53 36.62 -34.95
CA TRP A 363 0.23 37.41 -35.93
C TRP A 363 1.59 36.77 -36.27
N VAL A 364 2.33 36.27 -35.27
CA VAL A 364 3.62 35.59 -35.50
C VAL A 364 3.44 34.36 -36.40
N LEU A 365 2.48 33.49 -36.09
CA LEU A 365 2.22 32.27 -36.86
C LEU A 365 1.76 32.58 -38.30
N LEU A 366 0.96 33.64 -38.50
CA LEU A 366 0.57 34.14 -39.84
C LEU A 366 1.72 34.78 -40.65
N LYS A 367 2.84 35.11 -40.00
CA LYS A 367 4.05 35.60 -40.66
C LYS A 367 5.02 34.47 -41.00
N SER A 368 5.26 33.55 -40.07
CA SER A 368 6.17 32.41 -40.27
C SER A 368 5.63 31.38 -41.27
N SER A 369 4.31 31.15 -41.32
CA SER A 369 3.65 30.18 -42.23
C SER A 369 3.79 30.50 -43.72
N LYS A 370 4.32 31.68 -44.06
CA LYS A 370 4.71 32.04 -45.43
C LYS A 370 6.04 31.39 -45.84
N ILE A 371 6.74 30.74 -44.89
CA ILE A 371 8.00 30.03 -45.02
C ILE A 371 7.92 28.77 -44.13
N PHE A 372 7.17 27.76 -44.59
CA PHE A 372 7.14 26.44 -43.97
C PHE A 372 8.56 25.83 -43.93
N PRO A 373 9.01 25.17 -42.84
CA PRO A 373 8.26 24.77 -41.64
C PRO A 373 8.48 25.70 -40.42
N ILE A 374 8.74 27.00 -40.59
CA ILE A 374 9.06 27.88 -39.45
C ILE A 374 7.86 28.04 -38.50
N ASP A 375 6.63 28.09 -39.02
CA ASP A 375 5.41 28.06 -38.20
C ASP A 375 5.21 26.71 -37.51
N TYR A 376 5.51 25.60 -38.20
CA TYR A 376 5.49 24.26 -37.62
C TYR A 376 6.38 24.20 -36.36
N ILE A 377 7.61 24.70 -36.43
CA ILE A 377 8.56 24.71 -35.31
C ILE A 377 8.03 25.59 -34.16
N LEU A 378 7.49 26.77 -34.46
CA LEU A 378 6.93 27.67 -33.44
C LEU A 378 5.67 27.08 -32.77
N PHE A 379 4.83 26.39 -33.53
CA PHE A 379 3.64 25.72 -33.00
C PHE A 379 3.98 24.45 -32.20
N LEU A 380 5.02 23.72 -32.61
CA LEU A 380 5.61 22.62 -31.84
C LEU A 380 6.13 23.09 -30.48
N LEU A 381 6.89 24.19 -30.45
CA LEU A 381 7.37 24.80 -29.20
C LEU A 381 6.22 25.28 -28.30
N LEU A 382 5.15 25.84 -28.88
CA LEU A 382 3.96 26.26 -28.15
C LEU A 382 3.19 25.06 -27.56
N THR A 383 3.02 23.99 -28.32
CA THR A 383 2.39 22.74 -27.85
C THR A 383 3.22 22.09 -26.75
N MET A 384 4.54 22.05 -26.89
CA MET A 384 5.46 21.50 -25.89
C MET A 384 5.51 22.34 -24.61
N LEU A 385 5.36 23.67 -24.70
CA LEU A 385 5.18 24.54 -23.54
C LEU A 385 3.92 24.14 -22.73
N PHE A 386 2.78 24.02 -23.40
CA PHE A 386 1.53 23.64 -22.74
C PHE A 386 1.56 22.21 -22.20
N PHE A 387 2.09 21.24 -22.94
CA PHE A 387 2.24 19.86 -22.48
C PHE A 387 3.15 19.77 -21.24
N SER A 388 4.32 20.42 -21.27
CA SER A 388 5.24 20.50 -20.13
C SER A 388 4.60 21.19 -18.92
N SER A 389 3.79 22.22 -19.15
CA SER A 389 3.01 22.90 -18.11
C SER A 389 1.99 21.95 -17.48
N SER A 390 1.23 21.19 -18.27
CA SER A 390 0.28 20.18 -17.77
C SER A 390 0.98 19.11 -16.91
N VAL A 391 2.15 18.64 -17.33
CA VAL A 391 2.99 17.69 -16.56
C VAL A 391 3.47 18.29 -15.24
N VAL A 392 3.93 19.54 -15.23
CA VAL A 392 4.30 20.26 -13.98
C VAL A 392 3.09 20.46 -13.07
N GLY A 393 1.92 20.75 -13.62
CA GLY A 393 0.66 20.85 -12.88
C GLY A 393 0.29 19.55 -12.17
N LEU A 394 0.25 18.43 -12.90
CA LEU A 394 -0.02 17.10 -12.34
C LEU A 394 1.01 16.68 -11.29
N ALA A 395 2.30 16.98 -11.52
CA ALA A 395 3.38 16.67 -10.58
C ALA A 395 3.36 17.52 -9.30
N THR A 396 2.82 18.75 -9.33
CA THR A 396 2.78 19.66 -8.16
C THR A 396 1.46 19.62 -7.40
N ILE A 397 0.36 19.27 -8.05
CA ILE A 397 -0.97 19.17 -7.42
C ILE A 397 -1.27 17.75 -6.95
N GLY A 398 -0.72 16.74 -7.65
CA GLY A 398 -1.12 15.33 -7.53
C GLY A 398 -2.43 15.04 -8.28
N ILE A 399 -2.70 13.77 -8.59
CA ILE A 399 -3.99 13.33 -9.13
C ILE A 399 -5.01 13.38 -7.99
N ARG A 400 -6.07 14.18 -8.15
CA ARG A 400 -7.11 14.38 -7.13
C ARG A 400 -8.49 13.99 -7.60
N PHE A 401 -9.27 13.44 -6.68
CA PHE A 401 -10.72 13.36 -6.77
C PHE A 401 -11.31 14.30 -5.72
N LEU A 402 -11.94 15.40 -6.17
CA LEU A 402 -12.36 16.52 -5.33
C LEU A 402 -11.19 17.05 -4.48
N TRP A 403 -11.24 16.91 -3.15
CA TRP A 403 -10.18 17.30 -2.22
C TRP A 403 -9.19 16.18 -1.87
N ILE A 404 -9.53 14.92 -2.16
CA ILE A 404 -8.69 13.75 -1.85
C ILE A 404 -7.62 13.59 -2.94
N THR A 405 -6.38 13.34 -2.52
CA THR A 405 -5.27 13.03 -3.45
C THR A 405 -5.16 11.51 -3.59
N LEU A 406 -5.40 10.99 -4.80
CA LEU A 406 -5.31 9.56 -5.09
C LEU A 406 -3.88 9.11 -5.36
N PHE A 407 -3.13 9.88 -6.17
CA PHE A 407 -1.74 9.55 -6.53
C PHE A 407 -0.86 10.81 -6.59
N LYS A 408 0.37 10.71 -6.07
CA LYS A 408 1.43 11.74 -6.25
C LYS A 408 2.28 11.37 -7.46
N ILE A 409 2.39 12.27 -8.44
CA ILE A 409 3.21 12.04 -9.66
C ILE A 409 4.64 12.54 -9.40
N ARG A 410 5.60 11.61 -9.27
CA ARG A 410 7.00 11.87 -8.91
C ARG A 410 7.95 11.33 -9.99
N LYS A 411 8.99 12.10 -10.34
CA LYS A 411 10.03 11.64 -11.27
C LYS A 411 10.74 10.42 -10.68
N GLY A 412 10.88 9.35 -11.45
CA GLY A 412 11.49 8.08 -11.02
C GLY A 412 10.73 7.29 -9.94
N LYS A 413 9.59 7.79 -9.42
CA LYS A 413 8.80 7.15 -8.34
C LYS A 413 7.29 7.08 -8.64
N THR A 414 6.84 7.21 -9.90
CA THR A 414 5.41 7.05 -10.24
C THR A 414 5.11 5.58 -10.59
N THR A 415 4.13 4.99 -9.90
CA THR A 415 3.68 3.61 -10.12
C THR A 415 2.95 3.44 -11.46
N PRO A 416 2.83 2.21 -12.01
CA PRO A 416 2.16 1.96 -13.29
C PRO A 416 0.71 2.47 -13.36
N ASN A 417 -0.09 2.24 -12.32
CA ASN A 417 -1.49 2.70 -12.24
C ASN A 417 -1.59 4.24 -12.21
N ALA A 418 -0.69 4.91 -11.48
CA ALA A 418 -0.61 6.36 -11.49
C ALA A 418 -0.14 6.93 -12.85
N MET A 419 0.73 6.22 -13.59
CA MET A 419 1.12 6.60 -14.96
C MET A 419 -0.03 6.46 -15.97
N LEU A 420 -0.84 5.41 -15.88
CA LEU A 420 -2.05 5.24 -16.72
C LEU A 420 -3.05 6.36 -16.45
N MET A 421 -3.37 6.63 -15.18
CA MET A 421 -4.29 7.69 -14.79
C MET A 421 -3.77 9.09 -15.20
N ALA A 422 -2.47 9.36 -15.03
CA ALA A 422 -1.83 10.58 -15.53
C ALA A 422 -1.94 10.70 -17.06
N THR A 423 -1.84 9.58 -17.79
CA THR A 423 -1.99 9.54 -19.24
C THR A 423 -3.42 9.87 -19.68
N VAL A 424 -4.46 9.33 -19.02
CA VAL A 424 -5.86 9.71 -19.28
C VAL A 424 -6.06 11.21 -19.05
N LEU A 425 -5.55 11.75 -17.94
CA LEU A 425 -5.68 13.17 -17.63
C LEU A 425 -4.95 14.05 -18.66
N LEU A 426 -3.73 13.70 -19.07
CA LEU A 426 -3.00 14.40 -20.14
C LEU A 426 -3.73 14.31 -21.50
N THR A 427 -4.36 13.19 -21.79
CA THR A 427 -5.19 12.96 -23.00
C THR A 427 -6.35 13.93 -23.04
N LEU A 428 -7.17 13.95 -21.98
CA LEU A 428 -8.29 14.88 -21.86
C LEU A 428 -7.80 16.34 -21.91
N ILE A 429 -6.80 16.71 -21.10
CA ILE A 429 -6.21 18.06 -21.09
C ILE A 429 -5.78 18.49 -22.49
N THR A 430 -5.16 17.61 -23.27
CA THR A 430 -4.59 17.96 -24.59
C THR A 430 -5.64 17.99 -25.70
N LEU A 431 -6.76 17.26 -25.57
CA LEU A 431 -7.97 17.51 -26.36
C LEU A 431 -8.54 18.92 -26.06
N GLY A 432 -8.54 19.36 -24.80
CA GLY A 432 -8.85 20.75 -24.41
C GLY A 432 -7.84 21.78 -24.92
N LEU A 433 -6.56 21.43 -24.99
CA LEU A 433 -5.52 22.26 -25.64
C LEU A 433 -5.77 22.41 -27.13
N ASN A 434 -6.29 21.39 -27.83
CA ASN A 434 -6.58 21.48 -29.26
C ASN A 434 -7.64 22.56 -29.55
N TYR A 435 -8.74 22.59 -28.78
CA TYR A 435 -9.70 23.70 -28.80
C TYR A 435 -9.03 25.04 -28.46
N THR A 436 -8.20 25.09 -27.42
CA THR A 436 -7.64 26.36 -26.95
C THR A 436 -6.59 26.95 -27.89
N LEU A 437 -5.74 26.11 -28.50
CA LEU A 437 -4.75 26.50 -29.50
C LEU A 437 -5.41 27.03 -30.77
N THR A 438 -6.40 26.31 -31.28
CA THR A 438 -7.16 26.73 -32.48
C THR A 438 -8.05 27.94 -32.19
N MET A 439 -8.97 27.85 -31.22
CA MET A 439 -10.07 28.81 -31.07
C MET A 439 -9.74 30.05 -30.23
N ILE A 440 -8.66 30.05 -29.46
CA ILE A 440 -8.32 31.13 -28.52
C ILE A 440 -6.93 31.71 -28.79
N ILE A 441 -5.90 30.88 -28.93
CA ILE A 441 -4.52 31.37 -29.04
C ILE A 441 -4.17 31.84 -30.46
N ALA A 442 -4.57 31.09 -31.51
CA ALA A 442 -4.20 31.37 -32.90
C ALA A 442 -5.34 31.22 -33.93
N PRO A 443 -6.54 31.82 -33.73
CA PRO A 443 -7.73 31.56 -34.55
C PRO A 443 -7.58 31.82 -36.05
N GLN A 444 -7.03 32.96 -36.47
CA GLN A 444 -6.90 33.27 -37.90
C GLN A 444 -5.82 32.39 -38.58
N TYR A 445 -4.76 32.02 -37.85
CA TYR A 445 -3.79 31.02 -38.31
C TYR A 445 -4.46 29.64 -38.44
N ALA A 446 -5.23 29.23 -37.45
CA ALA A 446 -5.84 27.90 -37.40
C ALA A 446 -6.93 27.70 -38.45
N THR A 447 -7.76 28.71 -38.76
CA THR A 447 -8.88 28.56 -39.72
C THR A 447 -8.46 28.70 -41.18
N TYR A 448 -7.59 29.66 -41.52
CA TYR A 448 -7.20 29.93 -42.92
C TYR A 448 -5.70 30.08 -43.15
N GLY A 449 -4.87 30.19 -42.11
CA GLY A 449 -3.44 30.43 -42.27
C GLY A 449 -3.12 31.72 -43.06
N PRO A 450 -2.02 31.75 -43.82
CA PRO A 450 -1.60 32.91 -44.61
C PRO A 450 -2.42 33.15 -45.90
N GLN A 451 -3.53 32.45 -46.12
CA GLN A 451 -4.37 32.57 -47.33
C GLN A 451 -4.99 33.98 -47.49
N THR A 452 -5.15 34.38 -48.75
CA THR A 452 -5.70 35.68 -49.16
C THR A 452 -6.52 35.53 -50.44
N PHE A 453 -7.55 36.36 -50.62
CA PHE A 453 -8.30 36.49 -51.87
C PHE A 453 -8.12 37.88 -52.50
N CYS A 454 -8.38 37.99 -53.81
CA CYS A 454 -8.44 39.28 -54.51
C CYS A 454 -9.82 39.92 -54.32
N ASP A 455 -9.88 41.05 -53.61
CA ASP A 455 -11.11 41.80 -53.39
C ASP A 455 -11.36 42.81 -54.53
N ARG A 456 -11.61 42.26 -55.73
CA ARG A 456 -12.05 42.99 -56.93
C ARG A 456 -13.13 42.16 -57.63
N PRO A 457 -14.08 42.79 -58.37
CA PRO A 457 -14.92 42.06 -59.29
C PRO A 457 -14.06 41.46 -60.42
N ALA A 458 -14.41 40.24 -60.84
CA ALA A 458 -13.86 39.62 -62.05
C ALA A 458 -14.35 40.34 -63.32
N HIS A 459 -13.71 40.09 -64.47
CA HIS A 459 -14.20 40.59 -65.76
C HIS A 459 -15.32 39.73 -66.36
N TYR A 460 -15.35 38.43 -66.03
CA TYR A 460 -16.42 37.50 -66.37
C TYR A 460 -16.87 36.69 -65.13
N PRO A 461 -18.13 36.18 -65.09
CA PRO A 461 -18.65 35.49 -63.90
C PRO A 461 -17.84 34.26 -63.46
N ASP A 462 -17.27 33.54 -64.42
CA ASP A 462 -16.54 32.28 -64.23
C ASP A 462 -15.00 32.46 -64.13
N GLU A 463 -14.51 33.70 -64.12
CA GLU A 463 -13.07 34.03 -64.12
C GLU A 463 -12.56 34.42 -62.72
N ALA A 464 -11.37 33.95 -62.35
CA ALA A 464 -10.74 34.34 -61.08
C ALA A 464 -10.21 35.79 -61.13
N PRO A 465 -10.58 36.69 -60.19
CA PRO A 465 -10.24 38.11 -60.28
C PRO A 465 -8.75 38.38 -60.08
N ASP A 466 -8.15 39.18 -60.98
CA ASP A 466 -6.73 39.54 -60.92
C ASP A 466 -6.43 40.76 -60.01
N CYS A 467 -5.49 40.54 -59.09
CA CYS A 467 -4.91 41.55 -58.20
C CYS A 467 -3.39 41.73 -58.41
N THR A 468 -2.77 41.15 -59.45
CA THR A 468 -1.32 41.20 -59.71
C THR A 468 -0.73 42.60 -59.64
N ASN A 469 -1.40 43.57 -60.27
CA ASN A 469 -1.02 44.98 -60.26
C ASN A 469 -1.60 45.80 -59.09
N HIS A 470 -2.50 45.22 -58.28
CA HIS A 470 -3.31 45.91 -57.27
C HIS A 470 -3.15 45.31 -55.87
N ARG A 471 -1.91 45.22 -55.38
CA ARG A 471 -1.56 44.61 -54.06
C ARG A 471 -2.36 45.11 -52.84
N LYS A 472 -3.00 46.29 -52.90
CA LYS A 472 -3.88 46.81 -51.83
C LYS A 472 -5.26 46.12 -51.77
N ALA A 473 -5.68 45.44 -52.83
CA ALA A 473 -6.95 44.71 -52.90
C ALA A 473 -6.81 43.23 -52.49
N VAL A 474 -5.60 42.74 -52.20
CA VAL A 474 -5.39 41.39 -51.66
C VAL A 474 -5.72 41.40 -50.17
N LYS A 475 -6.82 40.73 -49.77
CA LYS A 475 -7.33 40.67 -48.39
C LYS A 475 -7.14 39.28 -47.78
N PRO A 476 -6.93 39.15 -46.45
CA PRO A 476 -6.89 37.85 -45.79
C PRO A 476 -8.25 37.14 -45.84
N CYS A 477 -8.22 35.81 -45.92
CA CYS A 477 -9.42 34.98 -45.88
C CYS A 477 -10.14 35.05 -44.52
N SER A 478 -11.47 35.00 -44.51
CA SER A 478 -12.29 35.03 -43.29
C SER A 478 -13.68 34.44 -43.53
N GLU A 479 -14.39 34.03 -42.47
CA GLU A 479 -15.71 33.38 -42.56
C GLU A 479 -16.84 34.35 -42.99
N ARG A 480 -16.54 35.65 -43.11
CA ARG A 480 -17.49 36.71 -43.51
C ARG A 480 -16.88 37.66 -44.54
N ALA A 481 -16.35 37.09 -45.62
CA ALA A 481 -16.05 37.85 -46.83
C ALA A 481 -17.31 37.89 -47.72
N GLU A 482 -17.81 39.10 -48.00
CA GLU A 482 -19.07 39.36 -48.71
C GLU A 482 -18.90 39.35 -50.25
N ASN A 483 -17.76 38.86 -50.75
CA ASN A 483 -17.37 38.81 -52.15
C ASN A 483 -17.19 37.35 -52.59
N SER A 484 -17.90 36.90 -53.62
CA SER A 484 -17.84 35.51 -54.12
C SER A 484 -16.43 35.03 -54.47
N ALA A 485 -15.52 35.94 -54.81
CA ALA A 485 -14.09 35.65 -55.02
C ALA A 485 -13.42 34.94 -53.83
N SER A 486 -13.89 35.15 -52.58
CA SER A 486 -13.34 34.44 -51.43
C SER A 486 -13.79 32.98 -51.39
N GLN A 487 -15.00 32.65 -51.83
CA GLN A 487 -15.51 31.26 -51.84
C GLN A 487 -14.69 30.38 -52.81
N LEU A 488 -14.22 30.95 -53.92
CA LEU A 488 -13.39 30.26 -54.92
C LEU A 488 -11.91 30.07 -54.49
N VAL A 489 -11.41 30.85 -53.53
CA VAL A 489 -9.98 30.89 -53.18
C VAL A 489 -9.67 30.45 -51.74
N CYS A 490 -10.51 30.83 -50.78
CA CYS A 490 -10.29 30.63 -49.36
C CYS A 490 -10.83 29.27 -48.90
N THR A 491 -9.96 28.27 -48.79
CA THR A 491 -10.32 26.96 -48.23
C THR A 491 -10.05 26.95 -46.73
N PRO A 492 -11.02 26.65 -45.85
CA PRO A 492 -10.79 26.53 -44.42
C PRO A 492 -10.09 25.21 -44.08
N THR A 493 -9.44 25.14 -42.92
CA THR A 493 -8.82 23.90 -42.41
C THR A 493 -9.86 22.86 -41.97
N VAL A 494 -9.48 21.59 -42.03
CA VAL A 494 -10.33 20.47 -41.59
C VAL A 494 -10.53 20.51 -40.08
N VAL A 495 -9.50 20.83 -39.28
CA VAL A 495 -9.66 20.92 -37.82
C VAL A 495 -10.50 22.13 -37.38
N SER A 496 -10.40 23.28 -38.05
CA SER A 496 -11.25 24.43 -37.69
C SER A 496 -12.71 24.20 -38.07
N THR A 497 -12.99 23.58 -39.22
CA THR A 497 -14.36 23.21 -39.60
C THR A 497 -14.95 22.15 -38.66
N PHE A 498 -14.16 21.13 -38.29
CA PHE A 498 -14.57 20.12 -37.31
C PHE A 498 -14.89 20.72 -35.94
N LEU A 499 -14.00 21.55 -35.39
CA LEU A 499 -14.23 22.19 -34.08
C LEU A 499 -15.38 23.20 -34.13
N ASN A 500 -15.49 24.02 -35.19
CA ASN A 500 -16.63 24.92 -35.39
C ASN A 500 -17.96 24.15 -35.42
N ARG A 501 -18.01 22.99 -36.08
CA ARG A 501 -19.19 22.12 -36.11
C ARG A 501 -19.63 21.74 -34.69
N ILE A 502 -18.71 21.31 -33.83
CA ILE A 502 -19.04 20.95 -32.43
C ILE A 502 -19.61 22.19 -31.69
N MET A 503 -19.03 23.38 -31.88
CA MET A 503 -19.48 24.61 -31.20
C MET A 503 -20.86 25.11 -31.70
N VAL A 504 -21.18 24.90 -32.97
CA VAL A 504 -22.46 25.30 -33.59
C VAL A 504 -23.56 24.26 -33.31
N ASN A 505 -23.26 22.97 -33.43
CA ASN A 505 -24.24 21.90 -33.26
C ASN A 505 -24.58 21.69 -31.76
N PHE A 506 -23.62 21.95 -30.86
CA PHE A 506 -23.79 21.82 -29.40
C PHE A 506 -23.35 23.10 -28.63
N PRO A 507 -24.09 24.23 -28.73
CA PRO A 507 -23.66 25.52 -28.19
C PRO A 507 -23.35 25.57 -26.70
N TYR A 508 -23.96 24.68 -25.89
CA TYR A 508 -23.68 24.56 -24.46
C TYR A 508 -22.22 24.13 -24.18
N LEU A 509 -21.66 23.24 -25.00
CA LEU A 509 -20.27 22.79 -24.86
C LEU A 509 -19.31 23.94 -25.19
N GLY A 510 -19.60 24.68 -26.27
CA GLY A 510 -18.84 25.88 -26.64
C GLY A 510 -18.94 27.01 -25.61
N LEU A 511 -20.10 27.16 -24.95
CA LEU A 511 -20.27 28.11 -23.85
C LEU A 511 -19.37 27.78 -22.65
N ILE A 512 -19.32 26.50 -22.24
CA ILE A 512 -18.45 26.03 -21.15
C ILE A 512 -16.98 26.24 -21.54
N ASN A 513 -16.57 25.78 -22.73
CA ASN A 513 -15.18 25.83 -23.19
C ASN A 513 -14.67 27.26 -23.41
N PHE A 514 -15.57 28.20 -23.72
CA PHE A 514 -15.26 29.62 -23.78
C PHE A 514 -15.09 30.25 -22.38
N TRP A 515 -16.05 30.04 -21.46
CA TRP A 515 -15.95 30.63 -20.12
C TRP A 515 -14.83 30.04 -19.26
N ALA A 516 -14.49 28.76 -19.47
CA ALA A 516 -13.35 28.11 -18.84
C ALA A 516 -12.02 28.86 -19.10
N GLN A 517 -11.88 29.56 -20.24
CA GLN A 517 -10.68 30.37 -20.52
C GLN A 517 -10.49 31.51 -19.52
N PHE A 518 -11.57 32.11 -19.00
CA PHE A 518 -11.48 33.10 -17.93
C PHE A 518 -11.08 32.47 -16.59
N ALA A 519 -11.52 31.23 -16.31
CA ALA A 519 -11.07 30.47 -15.14
C ALA A 519 -9.58 30.13 -15.23
N PHE A 520 -9.09 29.68 -16.40
CA PHE A 520 -7.67 29.48 -16.67
C PHE A 520 -6.85 30.75 -16.40
N LEU A 521 -7.25 31.88 -16.98
CA LEU A 521 -6.56 33.16 -16.80
C LEU A 521 -6.56 33.62 -15.32
N GLY A 522 -7.68 33.44 -14.60
CA GLY A 522 -7.78 33.76 -13.17
C GLY A 522 -6.87 32.88 -12.30
N ILE A 523 -6.91 31.56 -12.50
CA ILE A 523 -6.07 30.60 -11.76
C ILE A 523 -4.58 30.86 -12.04
N PHE A 524 -4.20 31.11 -13.30
CA PHE A 524 -2.83 31.48 -13.68
C PHE A 524 -2.36 32.72 -12.92
N VAL A 525 -3.14 33.80 -12.86
CA VAL A 525 -2.76 35.03 -12.14
C VAL A 525 -2.61 34.79 -10.64
N ILE A 526 -3.54 34.05 -10.02
CA ILE A 526 -3.49 33.74 -8.59
C ILE A 526 -2.21 32.94 -8.26
N VAL A 527 -1.94 31.86 -9.00
CA VAL A 527 -0.77 31.01 -8.77
C VAL A 527 0.53 31.77 -9.08
N PHE A 528 0.59 32.52 -10.18
CA PHE A 528 1.77 33.30 -10.56
C PHE A 528 2.12 34.36 -9.50
N LEU A 529 1.14 35.13 -9.01
CA LEU A 529 1.38 36.13 -7.97
C LEU A 529 1.81 35.49 -6.64
N VAL A 530 1.09 34.46 -6.17
CA VAL A 530 1.45 33.74 -4.93
C VAL A 530 2.86 33.15 -5.02
N MET A 531 3.20 32.52 -6.15
CA MET A 531 4.51 31.89 -6.34
C MET A 531 5.64 32.87 -6.68
N LEU A 532 5.34 34.10 -7.09
CA LEU A 532 6.33 35.17 -7.20
C LEU A 532 6.80 35.58 -5.80
N PHE A 533 5.87 35.94 -4.90
CA PHE A 533 6.18 36.41 -3.55
C PHE A 533 6.57 35.31 -2.55
N ARG A 534 6.12 34.06 -2.73
CA ARG A 534 6.47 32.95 -1.83
C ARG A 534 7.96 32.59 -1.96
N VAL A 535 8.69 32.67 -0.84
CA VAL A 535 10.06 32.16 -0.72
C VAL A 535 10.03 30.63 -0.85
N PRO A 536 10.87 30.00 -1.68
CA PRO A 536 11.02 28.56 -1.67
C PRO A 536 11.70 28.14 -0.36
N LYS A 537 10.94 27.50 0.54
CA LYS A 537 11.54 26.66 1.57
C LYS A 537 11.96 25.35 0.91
N LEU A 538 13.06 24.74 1.35
CA LEU A 538 13.16 23.29 1.25
C LEU A 538 12.08 22.72 2.18
N ASP A 539 11.34 21.75 1.68
CA ASP A 539 10.45 20.93 2.49
C ASP A 539 11.31 19.84 3.11
N GLU A 540 11.97 20.16 4.24
CA GLU A 540 12.90 19.23 4.91
C GLU A 540 12.15 17.99 5.40
N ASP A 541 10.88 18.15 5.82
CA ASP A 541 10.00 17.05 6.20
C ASP A 541 9.71 16.11 5.02
N GLN A 542 9.32 16.65 3.84
CA GLN A 542 9.13 15.83 2.65
C GLN A 542 10.43 15.15 2.19
N ALA A 543 11.59 15.81 2.29
CA ALA A 543 12.87 15.18 1.97
C ALA A 543 13.22 14.04 2.94
N ASP A 544 12.87 14.17 4.22
CA ASP A 544 13.03 13.11 5.21
C ASP A 544 12.02 11.95 5.02
N ASP A 545 10.84 12.19 4.44
CA ASP A 545 9.86 11.16 4.04
C ASP A 545 10.26 10.42 2.76
N ASP A 546 10.65 11.14 1.69
CA ASP A 546 11.13 10.53 0.44
C ASP A 546 12.35 9.60 0.68
N LEU A 547 13.11 9.87 1.76
CA LEU A 547 14.20 9.02 2.27
C LEU A 547 13.77 7.84 3.15
N ARG A 548 12.61 7.87 3.80
CA ARG A 548 12.07 6.71 4.54
C ARG A 548 11.70 5.61 3.54
N GLU A 549 10.88 6.00 2.56
CA GLU A 549 10.43 5.14 1.46
C GLU A 549 11.62 4.56 0.65
N GLU A 550 12.70 5.33 0.42
CA GLU A 550 13.92 4.82 -0.23
C GLU A 550 14.79 3.92 0.66
N GLU A 551 14.73 4.05 1.98
CA GLU A 551 15.42 3.16 2.93
C GLU A 551 14.64 1.85 3.11
N GLU A 552 13.32 1.92 3.20
CA GLU A 552 12.37 0.80 3.15
C GLU A 552 12.52 0.02 1.83
N GLU A 553 12.43 0.69 0.67
CA GLU A 553 12.69 0.06 -0.64
C GLU A 553 14.13 -0.43 -0.78
N GLY A 554 15.11 0.24 -0.16
CA GLY A 554 16.50 -0.21 -0.13
C GLY A 554 16.65 -1.52 0.64
N LEU A 555 16.00 -1.65 1.79
CA LEU A 555 15.95 -2.86 2.60
C LEU A 555 15.20 -3.97 1.86
N LEU A 556 13.99 -3.71 1.36
CA LEU A 556 13.15 -4.63 0.59
C LEU A 556 13.79 -5.08 -0.73
N ALA A 557 14.54 -4.21 -1.42
CA ALA A 557 15.25 -4.59 -2.64
C ALA A 557 16.60 -5.28 -2.35
N SER A 558 17.18 -5.11 -1.16
CA SER A 558 18.38 -5.85 -0.72
C SER A 558 18.05 -7.26 -0.21
N THR A 559 16.85 -7.49 0.32
CA THR A 559 16.29 -8.83 0.53
C THR A 559 15.81 -9.41 -0.80
N GLY A 560 14.96 -8.71 -1.55
CA GLY A 560 14.40 -9.17 -2.82
C GLY A 560 15.45 -9.60 -3.85
N ARG A 561 16.46 -8.76 -4.15
CA ARG A 561 17.53 -9.12 -5.10
C ARG A 561 18.53 -10.15 -4.56
N ARG A 562 18.47 -10.53 -3.28
CA ARG A 562 19.20 -11.70 -2.74
C ARG A 562 18.50 -13.03 -3.05
N PHE A 563 17.22 -13.02 -3.39
CA PHE A 563 16.45 -14.21 -3.78
C PHE A 563 16.23 -14.34 -5.30
N GLY A 564 16.78 -13.44 -6.11
CA GLY A 564 16.74 -13.46 -7.58
C GLY A 564 17.62 -14.52 -8.26
N ALA A 565 17.95 -15.60 -7.57
CA ALA A 565 18.58 -16.81 -8.12
C ALA A 565 17.71 -17.99 -7.68
N THR A 566 17.31 -18.86 -8.62
CA THR A 566 16.40 -19.94 -8.28
C THR A 566 17.09 -20.95 -7.35
N TRP A 567 16.30 -21.72 -6.59
CA TRP A 567 16.83 -22.82 -5.77
C TRP A 567 17.63 -23.84 -6.61
N GLN A 568 17.37 -23.91 -7.92
CA GLN A 568 18.06 -24.78 -8.87
C GLN A 568 19.46 -24.23 -9.25
N ASP A 569 19.60 -22.90 -9.37
CA ASP A 569 20.89 -22.23 -9.62
C ASP A 569 21.86 -22.34 -8.44
N ILE A 570 21.33 -22.28 -7.21
CA ILE A 570 22.14 -22.29 -5.97
C ILE A 570 22.61 -23.70 -5.60
N THR A 571 21.80 -24.74 -5.86
CA THR A 571 22.08 -26.10 -5.39
C THR A 571 22.95 -26.95 -6.32
N GLY A 572 23.05 -26.61 -7.62
CA GLY A 572 24.00 -27.22 -8.55
C GLY A 572 23.83 -28.73 -8.79
N GLN A 573 22.66 -29.31 -8.48
CA GLN A 573 22.42 -30.75 -8.65
C GLN A 573 21.87 -31.10 -10.05
N ALA A 574 22.32 -32.22 -10.58
CA ALA A 574 22.02 -32.65 -11.95
C ALA A 574 20.56 -33.13 -12.13
N LYS A 575 20.10 -33.15 -13.40
CA LYS A 575 18.84 -33.77 -13.81
C LYS A 575 18.78 -35.24 -13.33
N GLY A 576 17.76 -35.59 -12.55
CA GLY A 576 17.43 -37.00 -12.27
C GLY A 576 17.27 -37.42 -10.80
N VAL A 577 16.85 -36.54 -9.89
CA VAL A 577 16.45 -36.95 -8.52
C VAL A 577 14.99 -36.57 -8.26
N LYS A 578 14.12 -37.57 -8.03
CA LYS A 578 12.78 -37.33 -7.48
C LYS A 578 12.93 -36.84 -6.04
N ARG A 579 12.48 -35.62 -5.73
CA ARG A 579 12.27 -35.16 -4.35
C ARG A 579 10.78 -35.07 -4.08
N ALA A 580 10.37 -35.60 -2.93
CA ALA A 580 9.00 -35.51 -2.44
C ALA A 580 8.84 -34.25 -1.57
N ASN A 581 7.58 -33.81 -1.44
CA ASN A 581 7.17 -32.65 -0.66
C ASN A 581 7.22 -32.93 0.87
N TYR A 582 6.56 -32.05 1.63
CA TYR A 582 6.11 -32.19 3.03
C TYR A 582 7.04 -31.66 4.12
N GLY A 583 6.39 -31.13 5.17
CA GLY A 583 7.02 -30.66 6.39
C GLY A 583 5.96 -30.18 7.38
N ALA A 584 5.44 -31.09 8.22
CA ALA A 584 4.85 -30.79 9.54
C ALA A 584 4.25 -32.03 10.25
N VAL A 585 4.87 -32.44 11.39
CA VAL A 585 4.27 -32.40 12.76
C VAL A 585 3.14 -33.49 13.04
N ASN A 586 3.18 -34.29 14.16
CA ASN A 586 2.18 -35.26 14.73
C ASN A 586 2.57 -35.74 16.17
N GLY A 587 1.76 -36.41 17.04
CA GLY A 587 0.33 -36.81 17.06
C GLY A 587 -0.18 -37.36 18.43
N GLU A 588 -1.35 -38.04 18.45
CA GLU A 588 -1.95 -38.89 19.53
C GLU A 588 -2.83 -38.30 20.67
N ALA A 589 -2.76 -37.02 21.02
CA ALA A 589 -3.87 -36.32 21.72
C ALA A 589 -4.47 -35.20 20.84
N ALA A 590 -4.25 -35.37 19.54
CA ALA A 590 -4.33 -34.34 18.51
C ALA A 590 -4.83 -34.94 17.17
N ALA A 591 -5.59 -36.03 17.24
CA ALA A 591 -6.26 -36.61 16.07
C ALA A 591 -7.24 -35.60 15.45
N ASP A 592 -7.93 -34.85 16.31
CA ASP A 592 -8.86 -33.79 15.91
C ASP A 592 -8.34 -32.43 16.39
N ARG A 593 -7.59 -31.77 15.49
CA ARG A 593 -7.15 -30.37 15.58
C ARG A 593 -7.01 -29.78 14.17
N ASP A 594 -8.11 -29.26 13.63
CA ASP A 594 -8.12 -28.65 12.30
C ASP A 594 -7.74 -27.14 12.28
N PHE A 595 -7.41 -26.55 13.45
CA PHE A 595 -7.15 -25.12 13.64
C PHE A 595 -5.76 -24.81 14.27
N MET A 596 -5.22 -23.61 13.98
CA MET A 596 -3.87 -23.16 14.40
C MET A 596 -3.88 -22.09 15.52
N GLY A 597 -2.74 -21.47 15.85
CA GLY A 597 -2.66 -20.28 16.73
C GLY A 597 -2.60 -20.54 18.25
N GLY A 598 -3.27 -21.58 18.74
CA GLY A 598 -3.12 -22.09 20.13
C GLY A 598 -3.42 -21.06 21.22
N ASN A 599 -2.54 -20.97 22.24
CA ASN A 599 -2.69 -20.01 23.34
C ASN A 599 -2.61 -18.53 22.91
N SER A 600 -1.93 -18.21 21.79
CA SER A 600 -1.76 -16.82 21.33
C SER A 600 -3.10 -16.19 20.93
N THR A 601 -3.98 -16.96 20.29
CA THR A 601 -5.34 -16.57 19.90
C THR A 601 -6.19 -16.17 21.11
N LYS A 602 -5.92 -16.75 22.29
CA LYS A 602 -6.65 -16.48 23.54
C LYS A 602 -6.16 -15.24 24.30
N ALA A 603 -5.20 -14.48 23.78
CA ALA A 603 -4.63 -13.31 24.46
C ALA A 603 -5.55 -12.06 24.39
N THR A 604 -6.21 -11.74 25.50
CA THR A 604 -7.29 -10.73 25.55
C THR A 604 -6.84 -9.27 25.77
N SER A 605 -5.58 -9.01 26.13
CA SER A 605 -5.15 -7.70 26.68
C SER A 605 -4.27 -6.84 25.76
N GLY A 606 -3.69 -7.39 24.68
CA GLY A 606 -2.79 -6.66 23.77
C GLY A 606 -1.31 -7.09 23.83
N ILE A 607 -0.49 -6.45 23.00
CA ILE A 607 0.95 -6.70 22.79
C ILE A 607 1.79 -5.51 23.26
N ASN A 608 2.93 -5.72 23.91
CA ASN A 608 3.78 -4.60 24.35
C ASN A 608 4.68 -4.04 23.24
N GLY A 609 4.79 -2.71 23.16
CA GLY A 609 5.76 -2.00 22.32
C GLY A 609 6.20 -0.70 23.01
N ALA A 610 7.48 -0.36 22.96
CA ALA A 610 8.02 0.86 23.59
C ALA A 610 8.78 1.71 22.57
N LEU A 611 8.51 3.02 22.57
CA LEU A 611 8.89 3.98 21.53
C LEU A 611 8.29 3.65 20.15
N THR A 612 7.02 3.21 20.11
CA THR A 612 6.27 2.99 18.86
C THR A 612 5.77 4.30 18.26
N GLN A 613 5.55 4.33 16.94
CA GLN A 613 4.90 5.47 16.27
C GLN A 613 3.57 5.87 16.94
N THR A 614 2.72 4.89 17.27
CA THR A 614 1.47 5.12 18.03
C THR A 614 1.70 5.77 19.40
N GLN A 615 2.74 5.40 20.16
CA GLN A 615 3.06 6.08 21.43
C GLN A 615 3.50 7.53 21.19
N VAL A 616 4.22 7.82 20.10
CA VAL A 616 4.62 9.19 19.72
C VAL A 616 3.40 10.05 19.40
N ASP A 617 2.49 9.56 18.57
CA ASP A 617 1.28 10.29 18.15
C ASP A 617 0.32 10.56 19.32
N THR A 618 0.17 9.59 20.22
CA THR A 618 -0.60 9.72 21.47
C THR A 618 0.15 10.47 22.58
N LYS A 619 1.38 10.93 22.32
CA LYS A 619 2.24 11.73 23.24
C LYS A 619 2.61 11.00 24.54
N ILE A 620 2.70 9.68 24.48
CA ILE A 620 3.14 8.83 25.58
C ILE A 620 4.67 8.88 25.67
N ALA A 621 5.19 9.52 26.73
CA ALA A 621 6.62 9.69 26.98
C ALA A 621 7.32 8.43 27.55
N ASP A 622 7.08 7.26 26.96
CA ASP A 622 7.77 6.00 27.29
C ASP A 622 9.16 5.93 26.63
N SER A 623 9.96 4.93 26.99
CA SER A 623 11.21 4.62 26.29
C SER A 623 11.57 3.15 26.37
N VAL A 624 12.31 2.67 25.37
CA VAL A 624 12.89 1.32 25.35
C VAL A 624 13.71 1.03 26.62
N LYS A 625 14.42 2.03 27.17
CA LYS A 625 15.15 1.86 28.44
C LYS A 625 14.19 1.65 29.61
N GLN A 626 13.10 2.42 29.72
CA GLN A 626 12.14 2.21 30.81
C GLN A 626 11.44 0.86 30.70
N PHE A 627 11.11 0.40 29.49
CA PHE A 627 10.54 -0.94 29.30
C PHE A 627 11.53 -2.06 29.64
N TYR A 628 12.83 -1.86 29.31
CA TYR A 628 13.92 -2.73 29.77
C TYR A 628 14.01 -2.75 31.31
N ASP A 629 14.04 -1.59 31.96
CA ASP A 629 14.15 -1.46 33.42
C ASP A 629 12.94 -2.09 34.14
N ASP A 630 11.71 -1.84 33.65
CA ASP A 630 10.47 -2.43 34.17
C ASP A 630 10.49 -3.97 34.03
N THR A 631 10.97 -4.48 32.89
CA THR A 631 11.09 -5.94 32.64
C THR A 631 12.16 -6.58 33.51
N LEU A 632 13.33 -5.93 33.64
CA LEU A 632 14.43 -6.39 34.51
C LEU A 632 13.98 -6.48 35.98
N LYS A 633 13.27 -5.46 36.48
CA LYS A 633 12.67 -5.45 37.82
C LYS A 633 11.66 -6.58 38.01
N SER A 634 10.88 -6.91 36.98
CA SER A 634 9.91 -8.03 37.01
C SER A 634 10.60 -9.41 36.96
N ALA A 635 11.74 -9.53 36.27
CA ALA A 635 12.49 -10.76 36.14
C ALA A 635 13.31 -11.15 37.39
N ARG A 636 13.58 -10.19 38.28
CA ARG A 636 14.26 -10.35 39.59
C ARG A 636 15.61 -11.07 39.47
N GLU A 637 15.93 -11.98 40.39
CA GLU A 637 17.18 -12.75 40.43
C GLU A 637 17.40 -13.66 39.20
N LYS A 638 16.33 -13.96 38.45
CA LYS A 638 16.34 -14.76 37.21
C LYS A 638 16.44 -13.89 35.93
N ALA A 639 16.85 -12.63 36.06
CA ALA A 639 17.00 -11.73 34.93
C ALA A 639 18.15 -12.13 34.01
N ARG A 640 17.89 -12.20 32.69
CA ARG A 640 18.88 -12.38 31.64
C ARG A 640 18.98 -11.12 30.76
N PRO A 641 19.94 -10.21 31.03
CA PRO A 641 20.03 -8.89 30.39
C PRO A 641 20.05 -8.90 28.85
N ASP A 642 20.70 -9.89 28.26
CA ASP A 642 20.77 -10.13 26.83
C ASP A 642 19.39 -10.45 26.23
N LEU A 643 18.68 -11.43 26.79
CA LEU A 643 17.36 -11.84 26.31
C LEU A 643 16.31 -10.76 26.53
N ILE A 644 16.37 -10.06 27.67
CA ILE A 644 15.47 -8.93 27.98
C ILE A 644 15.77 -7.74 27.06
N LYS A 645 17.03 -7.51 26.70
CA LYS A 645 17.42 -6.48 25.71
C LYS A 645 16.87 -6.81 24.32
N VAL A 646 16.99 -8.05 23.84
CA VAL A 646 16.40 -8.45 22.55
C VAL A 646 14.88 -8.25 22.56
N LEU A 647 14.18 -8.72 23.60
CA LEU A 647 12.72 -8.57 23.75
C LEU A 647 12.27 -7.11 23.69
N THR A 648 12.95 -6.22 24.41
CA THR A 648 12.50 -4.82 24.60
C THR A 648 12.99 -3.89 23.48
N TYR A 649 14.21 -4.08 22.96
CA TYR A 649 14.76 -3.22 21.90
C TYR A 649 14.22 -3.56 20.50
N LYS A 650 13.75 -4.81 20.25
CA LYS A 650 12.99 -5.14 19.03
C LYS A 650 11.47 -4.86 19.16
N SER A 651 10.99 -4.28 20.27
CA SER A 651 9.55 -4.22 20.54
C SER A 651 8.75 -3.28 19.64
N ALA A 652 9.27 -2.09 19.31
CA ALA A 652 8.61 -1.18 18.37
C ALA A 652 8.48 -1.83 16.98
N ALA A 653 9.60 -2.25 16.40
CA ALA A 653 9.66 -2.95 15.11
C ALA A 653 8.91 -4.30 15.07
N ALA A 654 8.46 -4.84 16.20
CA ALA A 654 7.58 -6.00 16.27
C ALA A 654 6.08 -5.63 16.23
N VAL A 655 5.70 -4.51 16.85
CA VAL A 655 4.35 -3.93 16.76
C VAL A 655 4.13 -3.29 15.39
N GLU A 656 5.07 -2.47 14.92
CA GLU A 656 5.02 -1.76 13.64
C GLU A 656 4.95 -2.75 12.46
N TRP A 657 5.71 -3.85 12.50
CA TRP A 657 5.60 -4.94 11.51
C TRP A 657 4.22 -5.60 11.45
N LEU A 658 3.49 -5.70 12.58
CA LEU A 658 2.11 -6.19 12.58
C LEU A 658 1.14 -5.15 11.96
N GLN A 659 1.37 -3.86 12.22
CA GLN A 659 0.56 -2.79 11.64
C GLN A 659 0.80 -2.66 10.12
N GLU A 660 2.05 -2.74 9.67
CA GLU A 660 2.46 -2.49 8.28
C GLU A 660 2.26 -3.69 7.36
N VAL A 661 2.68 -4.89 7.78
CA VAL A 661 2.70 -6.09 6.90
C VAL A 661 1.39 -6.87 6.95
N PHE A 662 0.60 -6.71 8.02
CA PHE A 662 -0.68 -7.41 8.22
C PHE A 662 -1.87 -6.45 8.36
N ASN A 663 -1.67 -5.13 8.19
CA ASN A 663 -2.70 -4.10 8.26
C ASN A 663 -3.54 -4.13 9.56
N LEU A 664 -2.93 -4.52 10.68
CA LEU A 664 -3.60 -4.67 11.98
C LEU A 664 -3.71 -3.35 12.73
N ASP A 665 -4.89 -3.00 13.24
CA ASP A 665 -5.01 -1.89 14.18
C ASP A 665 -4.39 -2.27 15.54
N LEU A 666 -3.40 -1.49 15.96
CA LEU A 666 -2.73 -1.57 17.25
C LEU A 666 -2.60 -0.18 17.90
N THR A 667 -3.48 0.76 17.53
CA THR A 667 -3.39 2.19 17.89
C THR A 667 -3.90 2.57 19.28
N LEU A 668 -4.67 1.72 19.97
CA LEU A 668 -5.04 1.94 21.38
C LEU A 668 -3.96 1.40 22.33
N VAL A 669 -3.57 2.21 23.32
CA VAL A 669 -2.45 1.88 24.23
C VAL A 669 -2.88 1.93 25.70
N SER A 670 -2.94 0.77 26.35
CA SER A 670 -3.31 0.62 27.77
C SER A 670 -2.07 0.47 28.68
N ARG A 671 -2.21 0.79 29.99
CA ARG A 671 -1.22 0.48 31.03
C ARG A 671 -1.66 -0.75 31.83
N LEU A 672 -0.91 -1.85 31.73
CA LEU A 672 -1.10 -3.08 32.52
C LEU A 672 -0.22 -3.10 33.79
N GLY A 673 -0.28 -4.19 34.56
CA GLY A 673 0.41 -4.30 35.85
C GLY A 673 1.93 -4.31 35.73
N GLY A 674 2.60 -3.63 36.65
CA GLY A 674 4.07 -3.52 36.70
C GLY A 674 4.73 -2.59 35.66
N HIS A 675 3.96 -1.96 34.75
CA HIS A 675 4.50 -1.02 33.75
C HIS A 675 4.49 0.44 34.22
N SER A 676 5.60 1.14 34.02
CA SER A 676 5.72 2.57 34.34
C SER A 676 4.92 3.47 33.36
N TYR A 677 4.78 3.09 32.10
CA TYR A 677 4.03 3.81 31.06
C TYR A 677 2.95 2.94 30.39
N PRO A 678 1.90 3.52 29.79
CA PRO A 678 1.00 2.78 28.90
C PRO A 678 1.79 2.32 27.66
N ARG A 679 1.79 1.01 27.40
CA ARG A 679 2.58 0.42 26.30
C ARG A 679 2.02 -0.88 25.74
N THR A 680 0.83 -1.27 26.18
CA THR A 680 0.16 -2.48 25.67
C THR A 680 -0.82 -2.07 24.58
N HIS A 681 -0.45 -2.36 23.34
CA HIS A 681 -1.13 -2.04 22.11
C HIS A 681 -2.28 -3.01 21.80
N ARG A 682 -3.39 -2.48 21.30
CA ARG A 682 -4.59 -3.18 20.82
C ARG A 682 -5.32 -2.35 19.76
N GLY A 683 -6.17 -2.99 18.97
CA GLY A 683 -7.05 -2.29 18.03
C GLY A 683 -8.31 -1.71 18.68
N HIS A 684 -9.02 -0.90 17.92
CA HIS A 684 -10.41 -0.51 18.13
C HIS A 684 -11.40 -1.61 17.70
N ASP A 685 -10.93 -2.59 16.93
CA ASP A 685 -11.71 -3.70 16.40
C ASP A 685 -12.51 -4.46 17.47
N ALA A 686 -13.68 -4.97 17.09
CA ALA A 686 -14.50 -5.86 17.91
C ALA A 686 -13.94 -7.30 17.95
N LYS A 687 -12.63 -7.48 18.12
CA LYS A 687 -11.95 -8.78 18.23
C LYS A 687 -10.85 -8.69 19.30
N PHE A 688 -10.52 -9.79 20.00
CA PHE A 688 -9.42 -9.76 20.96
C PHE A 688 -8.06 -9.60 20.25
N PRO A 689 -7.08 -8.88 20.80
CA PRO A 689 -5.81 -8.64 20.10
C PRO A 689 -5.04 -9.91 19.74
N GLY A 690 -5.08 -10.94 20.59
CA GLY A 690 -4.51 -12.25 20.28
C GLY A 690 -5.19 -12.92 19.08
N MET A 691 -6.53 -12.85 19.02
CA MET A 691 -7.31 -13.35 17.89
C MET A 691 -6.93 -12.62 16.61
N ALA A 692 -7.06 -11.28 16.58
CA ALA A 692 -6.74 -10.46 15.40
C ALA A 692 -5.31 -10.72 14.87
N ILE A 693 -4.31 -10.69 15.77
CA ILE A 693 -2.90 -10.98 15.40
C ILE A 693 -2.75 -12.41 14.86
N THR A 694 -3.31 -13.43 15.54
CA THR A 694 -3.17 -14.81 15.04
C THR A 694 -3.92 -15.07 13.74
N TYR A 695 -5.10 -14.48 13.54
CA TYR A 695 -5.91 -14.71 12.34
C TYR A 695 -5.22 -14.13 11.11
N ALA A 696 -4.69 -12.90 11.18
CA ALA A 696 -3.94 -12.31 10.07
C ALA A 696 -2.63 -13.06 9.78
N LEU A 697 -1.90 -13.51 10.82
CA LEU A 697 -0.71 -14.35 10.65
C LEU A 697 -1.04 -15.72 10.05
N MET A 698 -2.15 -16.34 10.45
CA MET A 698 -2.60 -17.65 9.96
C MET A 698 -3.11 -17.56 8.53
N GLN A 699 -4.00 -16.62 8.23
CA GLN A 699 -4.50 -16.38 6.87
C GLN A 699 -3.33 -16.15 5.92
N ARG A 700 -2.35 -15.30 6.28
CA ARG A 700 -1.20 -15.05 5.42
C ARG A 700 -0.29 -16.28 5.26
N PHE A 701 -0.28 -17.20 6.23
CA PHE A 701 0.47 -18.47 6.13
C PHE A 701 -0.28 -19.53 5.32
N GLU A 702 -1.61 -19.58 5.41
CA GLU A 702 -2.49 -20.37 4.52
C GLU A 702 -2.35 -19.89 3.08
N GLU A 703 -2.51 -18.58 2.84
CA GLU A 703 -2.28 -17.94 1.54
C GLU A 703 -0.91 -18.34 0.96
N LEU A 704 0.18 -18.20 1.73
CA LEU A 704 1.52 -18.56 1.25
C LEU A 704 1.73 -20.07 1.04
N ALA A 705 1.03 -20.94 1.79
CA ALA A 705 1.10 -22.38 1.60
C ALA A 705 0.26 -22.86 0.40
N GLU A 706 -0.83 -22.15 0.07
CA GLU A 706 -1.64 -22.37 -1.12
C GLU A 706 -0.95 -21.82 -2.37
N LYS A 707 -0.40 -20.60 -2.29
CA LYS A 707 0.21 -19.86 -3.40
C LYS A 707 1.66 -20.23 -3.70
N GLU A 708 2.47 -20.54 -2.68
CA GLU A 708 3.86 -20.94 -2.86
C GLU A 708 4.14 -22.38 -2.37
N PRO A 709 3.39 -23.42 -2.79
CA PRO A 709 3.45 -24.78 -2.21
C PRO A 709 4.81 -25.50 -2.37
N GLN A 710 5.73 -24.92 -3.16
CA GLN A 710 7.11 -25.35 -3.34
C GLN A 710 8.11 -24.66 -2.39
N ARG A 711 7.72 -23.56 -1.72
CA ARG A 711 8.53 -22.76 -0.78
C ARG A 711 7.98 -22.85 0.65
N VAL A 712 6.67 -22.80 0.80
CA VAL A 712 5.96 -22.89 2.08
C VAL A 712 5.01 -24.09 2.02
N LYS A 713 4.94 -24.86 3.10
CA LYS A 713 3.93 -25.92 3.23
C LYS A 713 3.39 -25.99 4.65
N LEU A 714 2.07 -26.09 4.74
CA LEU A 714 1.31 -26.38 5.94
C LEU A 714 0.87 -27.85 5.92
N ILE A 715 0.90 -28.51 7.08
CA ILE A 715 0.19 -29.77 7.34
C ILE A 715 -0.52 -29.62 8.69
N LYS A 716 -1.81 -29.96 8.73
CA LYS A 716 -2.69 -29.90 9.91
C LYS A 716 -2.89 -31.31 10.52
N LYS A 717 -3.62 -31.38 11.65
CA LYS A 717 -3.81 -32.60 12.48
C LYS A 717 -2.45 -33.21 12.87
N ALA A 718 -1.66 -32.36 13.56
CA ALA A 718 -0.21 -32.40 13.65
C ALA A 718 0.31 -31.85 15.03
N LYS A 719 1.34 -32.46 15.65
CA LYS A 719 2.07 -32.12 16.92
C LYS A 719 3.59 -32.48 16.78
N VAL A 720 4.42 -32.88 17.75
CA VAL A 720 5.76 -33.49 17.42
C VAL A 720 6.08 -34.70 18.31
N ASN A 721 6.75 -35.73 17.75
CA ASN A 721 7.14 -36.96 18.44
C ASN A 721 8.65 -37.09 18.72
N LYS A 722 9.54 -36.67 17.80
CA LYS A 722 11.00 -36.78 17.99
C LYS A 722 11.79 -35.76 17.17
N ILE A 723 12.89 -35.25 17.74
CA ILE A 723 13.92 -34.47 17.04
C ILE A 723 15.08 -35.39 16.65
N ASN A 724 15.51 -35.35 15.40
CA ASN A 724 16.62 -36.15 14.88
C ASN A 724 17.93 -35.36 14.94
N LYS A 725 19.00 -36.02 15.36
CA LYS A 725 20.33 -35.40 15.50
C LYS A 725 21.45 -36.43 15.30
N ASP A 726 22.59 -35.95 14.83
CA ASP A 726 23.87 -36.64 14.89
C ASP A 726 24.84 -35.80 15.74
N GLY A 727 25.40 -36.40 16.78
CA GLY A 727 26.18 -35.69 17.81
C GLY A 727 25.42 -34.47 18.38
N ASN A 728 25.92 -33.28 18.05
CA ASN A 728 25.36 -31.96 18.41
C ASN A 728 24.66 -31.23 17.24
N SER A 729 24.61 -31.82 16.03
CA SER A 729 23.84 -31.29 14.91
C SER A 729 22.46 -31.90 14.89
N VAL A 730 21.43 -31.07 14.96
CA VAL A 730 20.09 -31.50 14.55
C VAL A 730 20.08 -31.68 13.04
N THR A 731 19.39 -32.73 12.59
CA THR A 731 19.29 -33.11 11.18
C THR A 731 17.85 -33.00 10.67
N GLY A 732 16.85 -32.96 11.54
CA GLY A 732 15.45 -32.91 11.16
C GLY A 732 14.50 -33.31 12.30
N VAL A 733 13.27 -33.69 11.94
CA VAL A 733 12.24 -34.19 12.86
C VAL A 733 11.60 -35.49 12.35
N THR A 734 11.10 -36.29 13.28
CA THR A 734 10.21 -37.42 13.00
C THR A 734 8.83 -37.13 13.58
N TYR A 735 7.81 -37.38 12.77
CA TYR A 735 6.41 -37.15 13.09
C TYR A 735 5.55 -38.30 12.57
N ASP A 736 4.49 -38.63 13.28
CA ASP A 736 3.28 -39.28 12.72
C ASP A 736 2.78 -38.72 11.36
N PHE A 737 1.71 -39.26 10.78
CA PHE A 737 0.72 -38.53 9.97
C PHE A 737 -0.29 -39.56 9.46
N ASN A 738 -1.59 -39.38 9.72
CA ASN A 738 -2.63 -40.37 9.41
C ASN A 738 -2.29 -41.81 9.87
N GLY A 739 -1.60 -41.97 11.00
CA GLY A 739 -1.17 -43.26 11.56
C GLY A 739 0.17 -43.80 11.02
N LYS A 740 0.97 -42.99 10.30
CA LYS A 740 2.21 -43.41 9.64
C LYS A 740 3.40 -42.51 9.95
N GLU A 741 4.43 -43.07 10.59
CA GLU A 741 5.65 -42.34 10.92
C GLU A 741 6.42 -41.88 9.65
N THR A 742 6.80 -40.61 9.66
CA THR A 742 7.34 -39.80 8.56
C THR A 742 8.52 -38.97 9.07
N VAL A 743 9.53 -38.74 8.22
CA VAL A 743 10.77 -38.03 8.57
C VAL A 743 10.99 -36.88 7.60
N VAL A 744 11.37 -35.71 8.13
CA VAL A 744 11.75 -34.53 7.35
C VAL A 744 13.07 -33.98 7.86
N ASP A 745 14.03 -33.81 6.95
CA ASP A 745 15.38 -33.33 7.22
C ASP A 745 15.51 -31.81 6.99
N GLY A 746 16.26 -31.13 7.85
CA GLY A 746 16.50 -29.69 7.80
C GLY A 746 16.88 -29.08 9.16
N PRO A 747 17.18 -27.78 9.23
CA PRO A 747 17.17 -27.05 10.49
C PRO A 747 15.76 -27.02 11.09
N VAL A 748 15.68 -26.94 12.41
CA VAL A 748 14.41 -27.04 13.14
C VAL A 748 14.19 -25.81 14.00
N ILE A 749 13.02 -25.19 13.87
CA ILE A 749 12.51 -24.18 14.79
C ILE A 749 11.35 -24.79 15.58
N LEU A 750 11.37 -24.70 16.91
CA LEU A 750 10.28 -25.15 17.77
C LEU A 750 9.60 -23.97 18.49
N ALA A 751 8.28 -23.95 18.41
CA ALA A 751 7.41 -22.89 18.94
C ALA A 751 6.17 -23.47 19.68
N THR A 752 6.33 -24.60 20.37
CA THR A 752 5.21 -25.46 20.84
C THR A 752 4.40 -24.92 22.03
N GLY A 753 4.75 -23.76 22.58
CA GLY A 753 4.11 -23.23 23.79
C GLY A 753 4.54 -23.91 25.10
N GLY A 754 3.91 -23.51 26.20
CA GLY A 754 4.19 -23.94 27.57
C GLY A 754 3.61 -25.30 28.00
N TYR A 755 3.62 -25.51 29.33
CA TYR A 755 3.14 -26.73 30.01
C TYR A 755 2.06 -26.48 31.08
N ALA A 756 1.39 -25.33 31.03
CA ALA A 756 0.39 -24.91 32.03
C ALA A 756 -1.02 -25.53 31.85
N ALA A 757 -1.18 -26.54 30.98
CA ALA A 757 -2.35 -27.43 30.94
C ALA A 757 -1.99 -28.92 31.15
N ASP A 758 -0.73 -29.22 31.48
CA ASP A 758 -0.25 -30.59 31.67
C ASP A 758 -0.66 -31.14 33.05
N PHE A 759 -1.81 -31.82 33.11
CA PHE A 759 -2.37 -32.40 34.34
C PHE A 759 -2.14 -33.93 34.46
N THR A 760 -1.19 -34.50 33.73
CA THR A 760 -0.83 -35.93 33.81
C THR A 760 0.12 -36.24 34.97
N GLU A 761 0.33 -37.53 35.25
CA GLU A 761 1.32 -37.98 36.25
C GLU A 761 2.78 -37.73 35.83
N ASP A 762 3.11 -37.74 34.53
CA ASP A 762 4.44 -37.43 34.00
C ASP A 762 4.69 -35.91 33.84
N SER A 763 3.73 -35.08 34.25
CA SER A 763 3.70 -33.68 33.85
C SER A 763 4.85 -32.84 34.41
N LEU A 764 5.32 -31.90 33.59
CA LEU A 764 6.33 -30.93 34.01
C LEU A 764 5.80 -30.00 35.11
N LEU A 765 4.48 -29.72 35.10
CA LEU A 765 3.82 -28.96 36.15
C LEU A 765 3.88 -29.69 37.50
N LYS A 766 3.48 -30.96 37.56
CA LYS A 766 3.53 -31.76 38.80
C LYS A 766 4.96 -31.96 39.31
N LYS A 767 5.93 -32.11 38.39
CA LYS A 767 7.36 -32.26 38.72
C LYS A 767 7.97 -31.02 39.37
N TRP A 768 7.68 -29.82 38.86
CA TRP A 768 8.36 -28.58 39.26
C TRP A 768 7.54 -27.67 40.17
N ARG A 769 6.20 -27.72 40.10
CA ARG A 769 5.26 -26.89 40.89
C ARG A 769 4.02 -27.65 41.35
N PRO A 770 4.18 -28.74 42.13
CA PRO A 770 3.07 -29.53 42.66
C PRO A 770 2.11 -28.70 43.54
N ASP A 771 2.58 -27.61 44.14
CA ASP A 771 1.80 -26.63 44.91
C ASP A 771 0.72 -25.90 44.10
N THR A 772 0.82 -25.90 42.77
CA THR A 772 -0.15 -25.27 41.86
C THR A 772 -0.92 -26.26 40.98
N PHE A 773 -0.60 -27.55 41.05
CA PHE A 773 -1.16 -28.58 40.15
C PHE A 773 -2.69 -28.69 40.20
N ASP A 774 -3.30 -28.46 41.38
CA ASP A 774 -4.75 -28.54 41.56
C ASP A 774 -5.52 -27.30 41.08
N LEU A 775 -4.84 -26.21 40.68
CA LEU A 775 -5.50 -25.01 40.18
C LEU A 775 -6.20 -25.26 38.82
N SER A 776 -7.17 -24.41 38.51
CA SER A 776 -7.72 -24.24 37.16
C SER A 776 -6.74 -23.46 36.27
N THR A 777 -6.84 -23.60 34.95
CA THR A 777 -5.95 -22.97 33.97
C THR A 777 -6.69 -22.12 32.94
N THR A 778 -6.04 -21.14 32.33
CA THR A 778 -6.56 -20.39 31.16
C THR A 778 -6.03 -20.91 29.83
N ASN A 779 -5.28 -22.01 29.85
CA ASN A 779 -4.63 -22.58 28.68
C ASN A 779 -5.60 -23.46 27.87
N GLY A 780 -5.31 -23.68 26.58
CA GLY A 780 -5.92 -24.80 25.86
C GLY A 780 -5.29 -26.13 26.28
N ALA A 781 -6.02 -27.24 26.12
CA ALA A 781 -5.54 -28.60 26.42
C ALA A 781 -4.30 -29.05 25.60
N HIS A 782 -3.88 -28.25 24.61
CA HIS A 782 -2.66 -28.45 23.84
C HIS A 782 -1.38 -28.01 24.57
N ALA A 783 -1.47 -27.28 25.69
CA ALA A 783 -0.31 -26.75 26.42
C ALA A 783 0.29 -27.78 27.39
N THR A 784 0.71 -28.94 26.86
CA THR A 784 1.21 -30.12 27.58
C THR A 784 2.73 -30.19 27.71
N GLY A 785 3.47 -29.22 27.16
CA GLY A 785 4.93 -29.19 27.24
C GLY A 785 5.67 -30.18 26.36
N ASP A 786 5.04 -30.80 25.35
CA ASP A 786 5.65 -31.85 24.52
C ASP A 786 7.03 -31.44 23.95
N GLY A 787 7.16 -30.19 23.46
CA GLY A 787 8.42 -29.62 23.00
C GLY A 787 9.52 -29.61 24.08
N HIS A 788 9.17 -29.28 25.32
CA HIS A 788 10.09 -29.35 26.46
C HIS A 788 10.49 -30.81 26.73
N LYS A 789 9.51 -31.73 26.79
CA LYS A 789 9.74 -33.17 27.04
C LYS A 789 10.68 -33.78 25.99
N MET A 790 10.54 -33.41 24.71
CA MET A 790 11.47 -33.83 23.64
C MET A 790 12.85 -33.18 23.73
N LEU A 791 12.93 -31.86 23.97
CA LEU A 791 14.19 -31.13 23.97
C LEU A 791 15.10 -31.54 25.14
N LEU A 792 14.53 -31.70 26.34
CA LEU A 792 15.24 -32.25 27.50
C LEU A 792 15.78 -33.66 27.20
N LYS A 793 15.01 -34.49 26.48
CA LYS A 793 15.41 -35.87 26.11
C LYS A 793 16.59 -35.93 25.13
N ILE A 794 16.86 -34.87 24.36
CA ILE A 794 18.04 -34.80 23.46
C ILE A 794 19.27 -34.11 24.08
N GLY A 795 19.16 -33.62 25.32
CA GLY A 795 20.23 -32.93 26.06
C GLY A 795 20.18 -31.40 26.02
N ALA A 796 19.03 -30.80 25.68
CA ALA A 796 18.84 -29.35 25.84
C ALA A 796 18.72 -28.97 27.32
N ASN A 797 19.22 -27.79 27.68
CA ASN A 797 19.14 -27.30 29.04
C ASN A 797 17.76 -26.71 29.34
N GLY A 798 17.17 -27.08 30.48
CA GLY A 798 15.89 -26.55 30.96
C GLY A 798 16.13 -25.60 32.14
N ILE A 799 15.73 -24.35 32.00
CA ILE A 799 15.98 -23.29 32.97
C ILE A 799 14.68 -22.73 33.54
N ASP A 800 14.73 -22.32 34.81
CA ASP A 800 13.64 -21.65 35.52
C ASP A 800 12.30 -22.43 35.53
N MET A 801 12.33 -23.76 35.39
CA MET A 801 11.14 -24.63 35.20
C MET A 801 10.11 -24.55 36.35
N GLU A 802 10.49 -24.07 37.53
CA GLU A 802 9.62 -23.78 38.66
C GLU A 802 8.90 -22.42 38.57
N SER A 803 9.36 -21.52 37.69
CA SER A 803 8.79 -20.20 37.43
C SER A 803 7.53 -20.32 36.53
N VAL A 804 6.44 -20.77 37.15
CA VAL A 804 5.08 -20.82 36.59
C VAL A 804 4.23 -19.68 37.19
N GLN A 805 3.59 -18.88 36.35
CA GLN A 805 2.76 -17.74 36.74
C GLN A 805 1.28 -18.12 36.93
N VAL A 806 0.77 -17.80 38.11
CA VAL A 806 -0.67 -17.77 38.44
C VAL A 806 -1.21 -16.36 38.18
N HIS A 807 -2.23 -16.24 37.34
CA HIS A 807 -2.93 -14.99 37.06
C HIS A 807 -4.04 -14.73 38.11
N PRO A 808 -4.21 -13.51 38.64
CA PRO A 808 -5.15 -13.25 39.73
C PRO A 808 -6.62 -13.17 39.29
N THR A 809 -6.91 -13.12 37.99
CA THR A 809 -8.26 -12.87 37.47
C THR A 809 -8.61 -13.85 36.35
N GLY A 810 -8.92 -15.10 36.72
CA GLY A 810 -9.72 -16.02 35.92
C GLY A 810 -11.21 -15.85 36.23
N LEU A 811 -12.06 -15.92 35.20
CA LEU A 811 -13.51 -15.79 35.30
C LEU A 811 -14.13 -17.08 35.84
N VAL A 812 -14.85 -16.97 36.95
CA VAL A 812 -15.66 -18.08 37.50
C VAL A 812 -17.05 -18.03 36.86
N ASP A 813 -17.38 -19.03 36.05
CA ASP A 813 -18.75 -19.23 35.57
C ASP A 813 -19.66 -19.62 36.75
N PRO A 814 -20.76 -18.90 37.03
CA PRO A 814 -21.69 -19.28 38.09
C PRO A 814 -22.41 -20.62 37.86
N LYS A 815 -22.42 -21.15 36.63
CA LYS A 815 -23.04 -22.45 36.26
C LYS A 815 -22.10 -23.64 36.50
N ASP A 816 -20.81 -23.49 36.19
CA ASP A 816 -19.75 -24.49 36.45
C ASP A 816 -18.55 -23.81 37.16
N PRO A 817 -18.69 -23.48 38.46
CA PRO A 817 -17.59 -22.87 39.22
C PRO A 817 -16.37 -23.78 39.36
N THR A 818 -16.53 -25.07 39.06
CA THR A 818 -15.53 -26.14 39.16
C THR A 818 -14.71 -26.37 37.89
N ALA A 819 -15.07 -25.74 36.76
CA ALA A 819 -14.41 -25.93 35.47
C ALA A 819 -12.88 -25.80 35.56
N LYS A 820 -12.14 -26.84 35.19
CA LYS A 820 -10.66 -26.84 35.21
C LYS A 820 -10.04 -25.87 34.19
N THR A 821 -10.76 -25.53 33.13
CA THR A 821 -10.35 -24.50 32.15
C THR A 821 -11.27 -23.29 32.27
N LYS A 822 -10.70 -22.10 32.46
CA LYS A 822 -11.46 -20.85 32.71
C LYS A 822 -11.04 -19.72 31.77
N PHE A 823 -12.00 -18.85 31.43
CA PHE A 823 -11.72 -17.67 30.62
C PHE A 823 -10.87 -16.65 31.40
N LEU A 824 -9.91 -16.04 30.71
CA LEU A 824 -9.06 -14.99 31.27
C LEU A 824 -9.80 -13.64 31.27
N ALA A 825 -10.10 -13.08 32.45
CA ALA A 825 -10.48 -11.67 32.54
C ALA A 825 -9.26 -10.81 32.20
N ALA A 826 -9.36 -10.03 31.11
CA ALA A 826 -8.27 -9.22 30.59
C ALA A 826 -7.68 -8.29 31.67
N GLU A 827 -6.34 -8.20 31.73
CA GLU A 827 -5.67 -7.30 32.67
C GLU A 827 -5.98 -5.83 32.38
N ALA A 828 -6.34 -5.52 31.13
CA ALA A 828 -6.87 -4.23 30.72
C ALA A 828 -8.07 -3.79 31.58
N LEU A 829 -8.95 -4.70 32.02
CA LEU A 829 -10.09 -4.35 32.90
C LEU A 829 -9.64 -3.72 34.22
N ARG A 830 -8.48 -4.13 34.76
CA ARG A 830 -7.84 -3.53 35.96
C ARG A 830 -7.08 -2.26 35.61
N GLY A 831 -6.44 -2.21 34.43
CA GLY A 831 -5.76 -1.04 33.86
C GLY A 831 -6.69 0.16 33.73
N GLU A 832 -7.79 -0.04 33.01
CA GLU A 832 -8.81 0.95 32.62
C GLU A 832 -9.82 1.28 33.73
N GLY A 833 -9.56 0.92 34.99
CA GLY A 833 -10.31 1.45 36.14
C GLY A 833 -10.99 0.44 37.06
N GLY A 834 -11.24 -0.80 36.61
CA GLY A 834 -12.02 -1.79 37.36
C GLY A 834 -11.45 -2.13 38.74
N LEU A 835 -12.29 -2.20 39.77
CA LEU A 835 -11.91 -2.51 41.15
C LEU A 835 -11.96 -4.01 41.44
N LEU A 836 -11.06 -4.51 42.29
CA LEU A 836 -11.23 -5.80 42.97
C LEU A 836 -11.81 -5.54 44.36
N LEU A 837 -13.01 -6.06 44.61
CA LEU A 837 -13.72 -5.98 45.90
C LEU A 837 -13.90 -7.38 46.48
N ASN A 838 -13.87 -7.48 47.81
CA ASN A 838 -14.14 -8.72 48.53
C ASN A 838 -15.65 -8.90 48.85
N SER A 839 -16.01 -9.93 49.63
CA SER A 839 -17.41 -10.15 50.05
C SER A 839 -17.98 -9.11 51.00
N LEU A 840 -17.18 -8.17 51.51
CA LEU A 840 -17.62 -7.01 52.29
C LEU A 840 -17.73 -5.73 51.43
N GLY A 841 -17.51 -5.83 50.12
CA GLY A 841 -17.48 -4.69 49.20
C GLY A 841 -16.21 -3.83 49.30
N GLN A 842 -15.19 -4.30 50.02
CA GLN A 842 -13.98 -3.52 50.34
C GLN A 842 -12.83 -3.81 49.38
N ARG A 843 -11.99 -2.79 49.14
CA ARG A 843 -10.68 -2.95 48.49
C ARG A 843 -9.67 -3.60 49.45
N PHE A 844 -8.75 -4.39 48.90
CA PHE A 844 -7.72 -5.10 49.68
C PHE A 844 -6.30 -5.09 49.05
N THR A 845 -6.08 -4.41 47.91
CA THR A 845 -4.81 -4.41 47.17
C THR A 845 -4.70 -3.25 46.14
N ASP A 846 -3.49 -2.96 45.62
CA ASP A 846 -3.36 -2.34 44.30
C ASP A 846 -3.38 -3.42 43.20
N ARG A 847 -4.45 -3.38 42.41
CA ARG A 847 -4.72 -4.21 41.24
C ARG A 847 -3.72 -4.07 40.08
N LEU A 848 -2.80 -3.10 40.12
CA LEU A 848 -1.77 -2.84 39.09
C LEU A 848 -0.34 -3.20 39.53
N GLU A 849 -0.17 -3.81 40.70
CA GLU A 849 1.09 -4.47 41.05
C GLU A 849 1.30 -5.79 40.28
N HIS A 850 2.47 -6.39 40.46
CA HIS A 850 2.84 -7.64 39.81
C HIS A 850 1.86 -8.79 40.12
N ARG A 851 1.69 -9.72 39.16
CA ARG A 851 0.63 -10.76 39.17
C ARG A 851 0.71 -11.71 40.36
N ASP A 852 1.92 -12.03 40.81
CA ASP A 852 2.18 -12.84 41.99
C ASP A 852 1.71 -12.15 43.28
N TYR A 853 2.00 -10.85 43.45
CA TYR A 853 1.50 -10.05 44.57
C TYR A 853 -0.03 -10.01 44.60
N VAL A 854 -0.69 -9.74 43.47
CA VAL A 854 -2.16 -9.68 43.42
C VAL A 854 -2.77 -11.06 43.68
N SER A 855 -2.24 -12.14 43.10
CA SER A 855 -2.70 -13.52 43.35
C SER A 855 -2.57 -13.90 44.83
N ASN A 856 -1.46 -13.54 45.48
CA ASN A 856 -1.26 -13.77 46.91
C ASN A 856 -2.26 -12.99 47.77
N LYS A 857 -2.62 -11.76 47.38
CA LYS A 857 -3.70 -11.01 48.05
C LYS A 857 -5.08 -11.64 47.90
N LEU A 858 -5.38 -12.34 46.79
CA LEU A 858 -6.61 -13.15 46.71
C LEU A 858 -6.57 -14.36 47.65
N TRP A 859 -5.41 -15.02 47.82
CA TRP A 859 -5.27 -16.12 48.78
C TRP A 859 -5.41 -15.65 50.23
N GLU A 860 -4.87 -14.48 50.61
CA GLU A 860 -5.10 -13.86 51.93
C GLU A 860 -6.59 -13.62 52.19
N GLN A 861 -7.32 -13.06 51.21
CA GLN A 861 -8.77 -12.85 51.33
C GLN A 861 -9.55 -14.18 51.45
N LYS A 862 -9.15 -15.22 50.71
CA LYS A 862 -9.76 -16.56 50.82
C LYS A 862 -9.53 -17.17 52.21
N ALA A 863 -8.32 -17.06 52.76
CA ALA A 863 -7.99 -17.51 54.11
C ALA A 863 -8.72 -16.72 55.21
N ALA A 864 -9.04 -15.44 54.96
CA ALA A 864 -9.84 -14.59 55.84
C ALA A 864 -11.37 -14.82 55.72
N ASN A 865 -11.82 -15.82 54.95
CA ASN A 865 -13.23 -16.05 54.57
C ASN A 865 -13.91 -14.85 53.85
N GLN A 866 -13.14 -13.93 53.27
CA GLN A 866 -13.63 -12.74 52.55
C GLN A 866 -13.89 -13.04 51.05
N TRP A 867 -14.52 -14.19 50.77
CA TRP A 867 -14.80 -14.71 49.43
C TRP A 867 -16.31 -14.64 49.12
N PRO A 868 -16.76 -14.43 47.85
CA PRO A 868 -15.98 -14.34 46.61
C PRO A 868 -15.46 -12.94 46.28
N ILE A 869 -14.39 -12.91 45.50
CA ILE A 869 -13.80 -11.69 44.95
C ILE A 869 -14.53 -11.29 43.66
N ARG A 870 -14.87 -10.01 43.56
CA ARG A 870 -15.57 -9.38 42.43
C ARG A 870 -14.65 -8.41 41.72
N LEU A 871 -14.56 -8.52 40.40
CA LEU A 871 -14.09 -7.44 39.54
C LEU A 871 -15.28 -6.54 39.19
N VAL A 872 -15.19 -5.24 39.46
CA VAL A 872 -16.26 -4.25 39.29
C VAL A 872 -15.76 -3.11 38.39
N LEU A 873 -16.29 -3.01 37.18
CA LEU A 873 -16.07 -1.87 36.27
C LEU A 873 -17.23 -0.89 36.37
N ASN A 874 -16.96 0.41 36.49
CA ASN A 874 -17.96 1.47 36.32
C ASN A 874 -18.24 1.73 34.83
N SER A 875 -19.26 2.54 34.51
CA SER A 875 -19.66 2.79 33.12
C SER A 875 -18.52 3.29 32.23
N LYS A 876 -17.69 4.21 32.75
CA LYS A 876 -16.51 4.74 32.05
C LYS A 876 -15.51 3.63 31.69
N ALA A 877 -15.14 2.79 32.65
CA ALA A 877 -14.20 1.69 32.44
C ALA A 877 -14.76 0.62 31.50
N SER A 878 -16.06 0.31 31.58
CA SER A 878 -16.68 -0.62 30.63
C SER A 878 -16.76 -0.05 29.22
N ASN A 879 -17.04 1.24 29.03
CA ASN A 879 -17.16 1.81 27.68
C ASN A 879 -15.81 1.81 26.91
N VAL A 880 -14.67 1.93 27.60
CA VAL A 880 -13.32 1.83 27.00
C VAL A 880 -12.95 0.38 26.63
N LEU A 881 -13.67 -0.60 27.18
CA LEU A 881 -13.50 -2.04 26.98
C LEU A 881 -14.84 -2.70 26.65
N ASP A 882 -15.68 -2.00 25.86
CA ASP A 882 -17.08 -2.36 25.61
C ASP A 882 -17.16 -3.80 25.08
N PHE A 883 -16.36 -4.09 24.05
CA PHE A 883 -16.20 -5.42 23.47
C PHE A 883 -15.91 -6.50 24.52
N HIS A 884 -14.94 -6.29 25.41
CA HIS A 884 -14.64 -7.23 26.51
C HIS A 884 -15.86 -7.45 27.39
N THR A 885 -16.54 -6.37 27.80
CA THR A 885 -17.70 -6.47 28.70
C THR A 885 -18.90 -7.16 28.05
N ARG A 886 -19.22 -6.85 26.79
CA ARG A 886 -20.25 -7.55 26.01
C ARG A 886 -19.92 -9.03 25.83
N HIS A 887 -18.70 -9.35 25.41
CA HIS A 887 -18.24 -10.73 25.23
C HIS A 887 -18.34 -11.55 26.52
N TYR A 888 -17.90 -11.01 27.67
CA TYR A 888 -18.02 -11.71 28.94
C TYR A 888 -19.48 -11.78 29.45
N SER A 889 -20.35 -10.83 29.06
CA SER A 889 -21.77 -10.83 29.44
C SER A 889 -22.65 -11.77 28.61
N GLY A 890 -22.49 -11.86 27.30
CA GLY A 890 -23.20 -12.85 26.47
C GLY A 890 -22.92 -14.29 26.93
N ARG A 891 -21.65 -14.55 27.30
CA ARG A 891 -21.21 -15.82 27.91
C ARG A 891 -21.74 -16.07 29.33
N GLY A 892 -22.39 -15.10 29.97
CA GLY A 892 -22.89 -15.17 31.34
C GLY A 892 -21.83 -15.06 32.45
N LEU A 893 -20.57 -14.78 32.09
CA LEU A 893 -19.43 -14.69 33.01
C LEU A 893 -19.34 -13.33 33.72
N MET A 894 -19.97 -12.30 33.16
CA MET A 894 -20.03 -10.94 33.68
C MET A 894 -21.48 -10.43 33.64
N LYS A 895 -21.94 -9.78 34.72
CA LYS A 895 -23.30 -9.24 34.84
C LYS A 895 -23.26 -7.72 34.82
N LYS A 896 -24.12 -7.11 34.01
CA LYS A 896 -24.44 -5.68 34.08
C LYS A 896 -25.48 -5.46 35.19
N MET A 897 -25.26 -4.50 36.07
CA MET A 897 -26.13 -4.24 37.23
C MET A 897 -26.04 -2.77 37.70
N THR A 898 -27.10 -2.27 38.33
CA THR A 898 -27.09 -0.99 39.04
C THR A 898 -26.32 -1.08 40.37
N GLY A 899 -25.95 0.06 40.96
CA GLY A 899 -25.36 0.06 42.30
C GLY A 899 -26.23 -0.57 43.38
N ALA A 900 -27.56 -0.40 43.32
CA ALA A 900 -28.49 -1.02 44.27
C ALA A 900 -28.48 -2.57 44.16
N GLU A 901 -28.34 -3.10 42.95
CA GLU A 901 -28.18 -4.54 42.72
C GLU A 901 -26.79 -5.03 43.12
N LEU A 902 -25.73 -4.23 42.93
CA LEU A 902 -24.36 -4.55 43.39
C LEU A 902 -24.27 -4.61 44.92
N ILE A 903 -24.89 -3.66 45.62
CA ILE A 903 -25.01 -3.66 47.09
C ILE A 903 -25.70 -4.96 47.55
N LYS A 904 -26.79 -5.35 46.88
CA LYS A 904 -27.54 -6.59 47.17
C LYS A 904 -26.77 -7.87 46.83
N ASP A 905 -25.98 -7.90 45.76
CA ASP A 905 -25.15 -9.04 45.37
C ASP A 905 -23.97 -9.24 46.34
N ILE A 906 -23.33 -8.15 46.77
CA ILE A 906 -22.28 -8.17 47.80
C ILE A 906 -22.85 -8.57 49.17
N GLY A 907 -23.97 -7.97 49.57
CA GLY A 907 -24.54 -8.11 50.92
C GLY A 907 -24.07 -7.04 51.91
N CYS A 908 -23.46 -5.95 51.45
CA CYS A 908 -23.10 -4.79 52.28
C CYS A 908 -24.24 -3.77 52.37
N SER A 909 -24.05 -2.70 53.15
CA SER A 909 -24.91 -1.51 53.10
C SER A 909 -24.50 -0.53 51.98
N GLU A 910 -25.40 0.38 51.63
CA GLU A 910 -25.12 1.47 50.69
C GLU A 910 -24.00 2.38 51.19
N SER A 911 -23.96 2.69 52.49
CA SER A 911 -22.96 3.58 53.08
C SER A 911 -21.55 2.98 53.08
N GLU A 912 -21.39 1.66 53.19
CA GLU A 912 -20.09 0.98 53.11
C GLU A 912 -19.52 0.98 51.69
N LEU A 913 -20.36 0.74 50.67
CA LEU A 913 -19.93 0.82 49.27
C LEU A 913 -19.70 2.28 48.85
N ALA A 914 -20.58 3.21 49.26
CA ALA A 914 -20.40 4.64 49.05
C ALA A 914 -19.09 5.15 49.68
N LYS A 915 -18.77 4.70 50.90
CA LYS A 915 -17.48 5.01 51.53
C LYS A 915 -16.33 4.43 50.71
N THR A 916 -16.39 3.17 50.30
CA THR A 916 -15.30 2.53 49.53
C THR A 916 -15.03 3.24 48.21
N PHE A 917 -16.06 3.72 47.51
CA PHE A 917 -15.91 4.53 46.29
C PHE A 917 -15.44 5.96 46.59
N SER A 918 -15.95 6.60 47.64
CA SER A 918 -15.51 7.94 48.06
C SER A 918 -14.03 7.96 48.49
N ASP A 919 -13.62 6.99 49.31
CA ASP A 919 -12.23 6.73 49.67
C ASP A 919 -11.36 6.54 48.41
N TYR A 920 -11.78 5.68 47.46
CA TYR A 920 -11.05 5.47 46.21
C TYR A 920 -10.93 6.74 45.37
N ASN A 921 -11.95 7.60 45.36
CA ASN A 921 -11.92 8.88 44.66
C ASN A 921 -10.93 9.86 45.32
N SER A 922 -10.91 9.97 46.65
CA SER A 922 -9.97 10.84 47.38
C SER A 922 -8.51 10.39 47.27
N TYR A 923 -8.27 9.10 47.00
CA TYR A 923 -6.93 8.63 46.61
C TYR A 923 -6.59 8.96 45.15
N ALA A 924 -7.59 9.00 44.25
CA ALA A 924 -7.42 9.26 42.83
C ALA A 924 -7.22 10.76 42.49
N ASP A 925 -7.82 11.66 43.27
CA ASP A 925 -7.62 13.11 43.16
C ASP A 925 -6.43 13.63 43.99
N GLY A 926 -5.83 12.77 44.84
CA GLY A 926 -4.67 13.07 45.66
C GLY A 926 -4.96 13.80 46.97
N THR A 927 -6.24 13.94 47.37
CA THR A 927 -6.61 14.53 48.66
C THR A 927 -6.33 13.62 49.87
N ALA A 928 -6.19 12.31 49.64
CA ALA A 928 -5.79 11.32 50.63
C ALA A 928 -4.75 10.32 50.07
N GLN A 929 -4.00 9.64 50.95
CA GLN A 929 -3.03 8.62 50.56
C GLN A 929 -3.68 7.24 50.48
N ASP A 930 -3.48 6.53 49.36
CA ASP A 930 -4.01 5.17 49.18
C ASP A 930 -3.34 4.16 50.14
N PRO A 931 -4.12 3.40 50.94
CA PRO A 931 -3.57 2.47 51.92
C PRO A 931 -2.82 1.29 51.29
N PHE A 932 -2.96 1.06 49.98
CA PHE A 932 -2.25 0.02 49.23
C PHE A 932 -1.10 0.57 48.37
N GLY A 933 -0.74 1.86 48.53
CA GLY A 933 0.39 2.48 47.83
C GLY A 933 0.17 2.73 46.34
N LYS A 934 -1.08 2.67 45.87
CA LYS A 934 -1.47 2.78 44.46
C LYS A 934 -1.05 4.13 43.86
N LYS A 935 -0.52 4.10 42.63
CA LYS A 935 0.06 5.27 41.94
C LYS A 935 -0.69 5.75 40.71
N TYR A 936 -1.50 4.88 40.09
CA TYR A 936 -2.13 5.15 38.80
C TYR A 936 -3.63 4.88 38.84
N TYR A 937 -4.40 5.88 38.43
CA TYR A 937 -5.87 5.90 38.45
C TYR A 937 -6.37 6.30 37.07
N HIS A 938 -7.37 5.58 36.56
CA HIS A 938 -8.01 5.84 35.27
C HIS A 938 -9.53 5.68 35.43
N ASN A 939 -10.29 6.36 34.56
CA ASN A 939 -11.75 6.25 34.40
C ASN A 939 -12.60 6.44 35.68
N GLY A 940 -12.09 7.19 36.66
CA GLY A 940 -12.86 7.67 37.81
C GLY A 940 -13.69 8.94 37.52
N PRO A 941 -14.37 9.51 38.53
CA PRO A 941 -14.63 8.91 39.84
C PRO A 941 -15.60 7.72 39.74
N PHE A 942 -15.66 6.91 40.80
CA PHE A 942 -16.72 5.93 41.03
C PHE A 942 -17.89 6.57 41.78
N ASN A 943 -19.13 6.22 41.44
CA ASN A 943 -20.35 6.71 42.06
C ASN A 943 -21.30 5.52 42.26
N VAL A 944 -21.93 5.38 43.42
CA VAL A 944 -22.87 4.28 43.70
C VAL A 944 -24.05 4.28 42.73
N ASN A 945 -24.49 5.45 42.26
CA ASN A 945 -25.60 5.57 41.30
C ASN A 945 -25.19 5.31 39.83
N ASP A 946 -23.98 4.80 39.59
CA ASP A 946 -23.53 4.38 38.25
C ASP A 946 -24.02 2.97 37.89
N THR A 947 -23.87 2.58 36.62
CA THR A 947 -24.05 1.20 36.15
C THR A 947 -22.71 0.47 36.17
N PHE A 948 -22.71 -0.76 36.65
CA PHE A 948 -21.52 -1.59 36.82
C PHE A 948 -21.56 -2.85 35.96
N HIS A 949 -20.38 -3.29 35.52
CA HIS A 949 -20.16 -4.63 34.98
C HIS A 949 -19.32 -5.43 35.97
N VAL A 950 -19.83 -6.59 36.40
CA VAL A 950 -19.35 -7.30 37.59
C VAL A 950 -19.15 -8.79 37.30
N ALA A 951 -17.99 -9.33 37.66
CA ALA A 951 -17.65 -10.74 37.43
C ALA A 951 -16.88 -11.36 38.61
N LEU A 952 -17.06 -12.66 38.83
CA LEU A 952 -16.42 -13.42 39.92
C LEU A 952 -15.01 -13.89 39.51
N MET A 953 -14.04 -13.71 40.41
CA MET A 953 -12.61 -13.89 40.13
C MET A 953 -11.95 -14.97 40.99
N GLU A 954 -11.05 -15.76 40.40
CA GLU A 954 -10.11 -16.60 41.14
C GLU A 954 -8.67 -16.58 40.55
N PRO A 955 -7.64 -16.99 41.33
CA PRO A 955 -6.30 -17.23 40.82
C PRO A 955 -6.24 -18.51 39.96
N VAL A 956 -5.61 -18.42 38.80
CA VAL A 956 -5.58 -19.48 37.77
C VAL A 956 -4.17 -19.67 37.16
N LEU A 957 -3.79 -20.90 36.82
CA LEU A 957 -2.59 -21.20 36.02
C LEU A 957 -2.68 -20.50 34.66
N HIS A 958 -1.59 -19.86 34.23
CA HIS A 958 -1.64 -18.98 33.06
C HIS A 958 -0.45 -19.10 32.11
N PHE A 959 0.79 -19.14 32.61
CA PHE A 959 1.97 -19.07 31.73
C PHE A 959 3.22 -19.70 32.38
N THR A 960 4.09 -20.33 31.59
CA THR A 960 5.37 -20.90 32.05
C THR A 960 6.54 -20.01 31.60
N MET A 961 7.23 -19.34 32.53
CA MET A 961 8.44 -18.55 32.21
C MET A 961 9.71 -19.42 32.19
N GLY A 962 9.66 -20.56 32.89
CA GLY A 962 10.60 -21.65 32.73
C GLY A 962 10.43 -22.33 31.38
N GLY A 963 11.55 -22.74 30.78
CA GLY A 963 11.57 -23.34 29.46
C GLY A 963 12.97 -23.76 29.03
N ILE A 964 13.15 -24.00 27.73
CA ILE A 964 14.45 -24.41 27.18
C ILE A 964 15.36 -23.18 27.02
N GLU A 965 16.62 -23.32 27.42
CA GLU A 965 17.60 -22.23 27.37
C GLU A 965 17.98 -21.86 25.93
N ILE A 966 18.00 -20.56 25.65
CA ILE A 966 18.40 -19.97 24.37
C ILE A 966 19.41 -18.85 24.55
N ASN A 967 20.16 -18.54 23.49
CA ASN A 967 20.92 -17.29 23.37
C ASN A 967 20.10 -16.17 22.68
N ALA A 968 20.73 -14.99 22.51
CA ALA A 968 20.13 -13.84 21.85
C ALA A 968 19.74 -14.08 20.38
N GLU A 969 20.34 -15.08 19.73
CA GLU A 969 20.05 -15.59 18.37
C GLU A 969 18.97 -16.70 18.35
N ALA A 970 18.29 -16.95 19.47
CA ALA A 970 17.27 -17.99 19.64
C ALA A 970 17.74 -19.43 19.37
N GLN A 971 19.06 -19.69 19.42
CA GLN A 971 19.62 -21.03 19.30
C GLN A 971 19.44 -21.80 20.61
N CYS A 972 18.99 -23.05 20.52
CA CYS A 972 18.79 -23.92 21.67
C CYS A 972 20.14 -24.33 22.29
N LEU A 973 20.32 -24.14 23.60
CA LEU A 973 21.56 -24.52 24.30
C LEU A 973 21.48 -25.92 24.92
N ASN A 974 22.59 -26.64 24.88
CA ASN A 974 22.78 -27.94 25.51
C ASN A 974 23.31 -27.82 26.95
N SER A 975 23.46 -28.95 27.65
CA SER A 975 24.00 -29.02 29.02
C SER A 975 25.40 -28.40 29.22
N ASP A 976 26.19 -28.24 28.16
CA ASP A 976 27.52 -27.61 28.21
C ASP A 976 27.45 -26.07 28.01
N GLY A 977 26.25 -25.50 27.88
CA GLY A 977 26.04 -24.10 27.52
C GLY A 977 26.35 -23.78 26.05
N LYS A 978 26.45 -24.79 25.17
CA LYS A 978 26.75 -24.61 23.73
C LYS A 978 25.49 -24.74 22.90
N PRO A 979 25.34 -23.99 21.79
CA PRO A 979 24.21 -24.15 20.89
C PRO A 979 24.25 -25.52 20.18
N PHE A 980 23.07 -26.10 19.95
CA PHE A 980 22.89 -27.17 18.98
C PHE A 980 23.02 -26.61 17.56
N ASP A 981 23.72 -27.34 16.67
CA ASP A 981 23.83 -26.93 15.27
C ASP A 981 22.50 -27.17 14.54
N GLY A 982 21.90 -26.11 14.01
CA GLY A 982 20.63 -26.17 13.27
C GLY A 982 19.34 -26.23 14.10
N LEU A 983 19.36 -25.93 15.40
CA LEU A 983 18.17 -25.96 16.26
C LEU A 983 17.89 -24.62 16.95
N PHE A 984 16.66 -24.12 16.79
CA PHE A 984 16.19 -22.84 17.30
C PHE A 984 14.87 -23.00 18.08
N VAL A 985 14.64 -22.14 19.07
CA VAL A 985 13.49 -22.22 19.99
C VAL A 985 12.94 -20.83 20.26
N CYS A 986 11.60 -20.67 20.22
CA CYS A 986 10.93 -19.38 20.41
C CYS A 986 9.55 -19.50 21.07
N GLY A 987 9.00 -18.35 21.52
CA GLY A 987 7.72 -18.28 22.23
C GLY A 987 7.83 -18.80 23.67
N GLU A 988 6.74 -19.28 24.25
CA GLU A 988 6.67 -19.81 25.64
C GLU A 988 7.50 -21.09 25.86
N LEU A 989 8.04 -21.71 24.79
CA LEU A 989 9.02 -22.80 24.89
C LEU A 989 10.43 -22.30 25.29
N ALA A 990 10.72 -21.00 25.11
CA ALA A 990 12.00 -20.39 25.43
C ALA A 990 12.04 -19.88 26.89
N GLY A 991 12.92 -20.48 27.70
CA GLY A 991 13.15 -20.07 29.08
C GLY A 991 13.95 -18.76 29.19
N GLY A 992 13.95 -18.15 30.38
CA GLY A 992 14.84 -17.03 30.72
C GLY A 992 14.48 -15.65 30.12
N VAL A 993 13.66 -15.60 29.06
CA VAL A 993 13.19 -14.34 28.41
C VAL A 993 12.37 -13.46 29.37
N HIS A 994 11.82 -14.03 30.44
CA HIS A 994 10.94 -13.34 31.40
C HIS A 994 11.35 -13.45 32.88
N GLY A 995 12.36 -14.28 33.19
CA GLY A 995 12.80 -14.56 34.57
C GLY A 995 11.66 -14.94 35.52
N ALA A 996 11.71 -14.44 36.77
CA ALA A 996 10.82 -14.84 37.85
C ALA A 996 9.33 -14.50 37.62
N ASN A 997 9.02 -13.41 36.92
CA ASN A 997 7.65 -13.00 36.64
C ASN A 997 7.51 -12.26 35.28
N ARG A 998 6.65 -12.77 34.40
CA ARG A 998 6.30 -12.11 33.12
C ARG A 998 5.34 -10.94 33.34
N LEU A 999 5.61 -9.80 32.70
CA LEU A 999 4.69 -8.65 32.62
C LEU A 999 3.49 -8.91 31.68
N GLY A 1000 2.35 -8.26 31.95
CA GLY A 1000 1.19 -8.25 31.05
C GLY A 1000 1.56 -7.72 29.67
N GLY A 1001 1.06 -8.34 28.60
CA GLY A 1001 1.36 -7.99 27.20
C GLY A 1001 2.69 -8.51 26.63
N SER A 1002 3.64 -8.93 27.47
CA SER A 1002 4.98 -9.37 26.99
C SER A 1002 5.03 -10.77 26.38
N SER A 1003 3.96 -11.59 26.49
CA SER A 1003 3.92 -12.93 25.89
C SER A 1003 3.77 -12.89 24.37
N LEU A 1004 2.79 -12.13 23.84
CA LEU A 1004 2.64 -11.92 22.39
C LEU A 1004 3.91 -11.28 21.79
N LEU A 1005 4.48 -10.29 22.50
CA LEU A 1005 5.75 -9.68 22.12
C LEU A 1005 6.88 -10.72 22.06
N GLY A 1006 6.96 -11.61 23.05
CA GLY A 1006 7.92 -12.72 23.07
C GLY A 1006 7.78 -13.63 21.85
N CYS A 1007 6.55 -14.04 21.50
CA CYS A 1007 6.27 -14.83 20.30
C CYS A 1007 6.72 -14.12 19.01
N VAL A 1008 6.37 -12.84 18.82
CA VAL A 1008 6.70 -12.10 17.59
C VAL A 1008 8.19 -11.78 17.48
N VAL A 1009 8.83 -11.31 18.56
CA VAL A 1009 10.27 -10.98 18.54
C VAL A 1009 11.12 -12.24 18.38
N TYR A 1010 10.91 -13.27 19.20
CA TYR A 1010 11.74 -14.48 19.14
C TYR A 1010 11.38 -15.38 17.95
N GLY A 1011 10.14 -15.38 17.47
CA GLY A 1011 9.79 -16.03 16.20
C GLY A 1011 10.55 -15.44 15.01
N ARG A 1012 10.61 -14.10 14.91
CA ARG A 1012 11.39 -13.42 13.87
C ARG A 1012 12.90 -13.63 14.05
N VAL A 1013 13.43 -13.56 15.28
CA VAL A 1013 14.86 -13.85 15.56
C VAL A 1013 15.24 -15.30 15.22
N ALA A 1014 14.37 -16.28 15.51
CA ALA A 1014 14.60 -17.67 15.14
C ALA A 1014 14.56 -17.87 13.61
N GLY A 1015 13.62 -17.22 12.91
CA GLY A 1015 13.58 -17.19 11.44
C GLY A 1015 14.84 -16.57 10.83
N ASP A 1016 15.22 -15.36 11.26
CA ASP A 1016 16.45 -14.67 10.87
C ASP A 1016 17.68 -15.59 11.01
N SER A 1017 17.77 -16.27 12.15
CA SER A 1017 18.94 -17.07 12.53
C SER A 1017 18.98 -18.43 11.83
N ALA A 1018 17.84 -19.08 11.61
CA ALA A 1018 17.73 -20.28 10.79
C ALA A 1018 18.05 -20.01 9.31
N SER A 1019 17.58 -18.88 8.76
CA SER A 1019 17.95 -18.45 7.40
C SER A 1019 19.45 -18.15 7.29
N LYS A 1020 20.03 -17.41 8.25
CA LYS A 1020 21.47 -17.13 8.33
C LYS A 1020 22.29 -18.43 8.38
N TYR A 1021 21.85 -19.41 9.16
CA TYR A 1021 22.48 -20.73 9.27
C TYR A 1021 22.46 -21.51 7.93
N LEU A 1022 21.34 -21.52 7.22
CA LEU A 1022 21.24 -22.13 5.88
C LEU A 1022 22.23 -21.49 4.89
N PHE A 1023 22.31 -20.16 4.85
CA PHE A 1023 23.30 -19.46 4.02
C PHE A 1023 24.74 -19.82 4.42
N GLN A 1024 25.04 -19.96 5.71
CA GLN A 1024 26.37 -20.38 6.19
C GLN A 1024 26.73 -21.82 5.80
N LYS A 1025 25.78 -22.77 5.82
CA LYS A 1025 26.01 -24.13 5.30
C LYS A 1025 26.30 -24.15 3.79
N VAL A 1026 25.56 -23.37 2.99
CA VAL A 1026 25.84 -23.23 1.54
C VAL A 1026 27.24 -22.68 1.28
N LEU A 1027 27.65 -21.65 2.03
CA LEU A 1027 28.99 -21.03 1.90
C LEU A 1027 30.15 -21.96 2.32
N THR A 1028 29.91 -22.92 3.22
CA THR A 1028 30.97 -23.78 3.77
C THR A 1028 31.08 -25.15 3.10
N GLN A 1029 30.05 -25.61 2.39
CA GLN A 1029 30.02 -26.93 1.75
C GLN A 1029 30.28 -26.90 0.22
N GLY A 1030 30.33 -25.72 -0.40
CA GLY A 1030 30.47 -25.57 -1.85
C GLY A 1030 31.92 -25.57 -2.36
N THR A 1031 32.31 -26.56 -3.16
CA THR A 1031 33.55 -26.55 -3.99
C THR A 1031 33.29 -26.05 -5.42
N THR A 1032 32.27 -25.22 -5.62
CA THR A 1032 31.87 -24.67 -6.93
C THR A 1032 32.41 -23.26 -7.16
N GLN A 1033 32.47 -22.83 -8.42
CA GLN A 1033 32.93 -21.46 -8.77
C GLN A 1033 32.06 -20.36 -8.15
N ALA A 1034 30.78 -20.63 -7.86
CA ALA A 1034 29.91 -19.71 -7.13
C ALA A 1034 30.39 -19.49 -5.68
N ALA A 1035 30.74 -20.58 -4.98
CA ALA A 1035 31.30 -20.52 -3.64
C ALA A 1035 32.69 -19.85 -3.62
N GLN A 1036 33.53 -20.04 -4.65
CA GLN A 1036 34.80 -19.32 -4.78
C GLN A 1036 34.58 -17.80 -4.96
N ARG A 1037 33.63 -17.38 -5.81
CA ARG A 1037 33.28 -15.95 -5.98
C ARG A 1037 32.71 -15.33 -4.70
N LEU A 1038 31.88 -16.08 -3.95
CA LEU A 1038 31.38 -15.64 -2.65
C LEU A 1038 32.47 -15.61 -1.56
N GLY A 1039 33.42 -16.54 -1.60
CA GLY A 1039 34.60 -16.55 -0.72
C GLY A 1039 35.48 -15.31 -0.90
N GLN A 1040 35.65 -14.82 -2.14
CA GLN A 1040 36.34 -13.55 -2.40
C GLN A 1040 35.60 -12.34 -1.80
N ILE A 1041 34.26 -12.34 -1.79
CA ILE A 1041 33.47 -11.27 -1.14
C ILE A 1041 33.62 -11.32 0.39
N SER A 1042 33.75 -12.51 0.97
CA SER A 1042 33.97 -12.68 2.41
C SER A 1042 35.34 -12.19 2.89
N LEU A 1043 36.34 -12.09 2.01
CA LEU A 1043 37.73 -11.74 2.36
C LEU A 1043 38.03 -10.23 2.36
N HIS A 1044 37.00 -9.38 2.20
CA HIS A 1044 37.14 -7.92 2.10
C HIS A 1044 36.34 -7.15 3.16
N ILE A 1045 36.20 -7.73 4.35
CA ILE A 1045 35.75 -7.03 5.56
C ILE A 1045 36.99 -6.72 6.41
N ASP A 1046 37.56 -5.52 6.23
CA ASP A 1046 38.64 -5.01 7.09
C ASP A 1046 38.06 -4.54 8.43
N PRO A 1047 38.44 -5.11 9.59
CA PRO A 1047 37.93 -4.69 10.90
C PRO A 1047 38.28 -3.24 11.29
N SER A 1048 39.28 -2.64 10.65
CA SER A 1048 39.76 -1.29 10.97
C SER A 1048 38.93 -0.16 10.34
N THR A 1049 38.10 -0.44 9.32
CA THR A 1049 37.25 0.57 8.66
C THR A 1049 35.80 0.11 8.45
N PRO A 1050 34.94 0.20 9.49
CA PRO A 1050 33.52 -0.14 9.36
C PRO A 1050 32.81 0.73 8.32
N GLY A 1051 32.00 0.12 7.45
CA GLY A 1051 31.06 0.82 6.58
C GLY A 1051 31.49 1.07 5.13
N LYS A 1052 32.70 0.67 4.70
CA LYS A 1052 33.08 0.61 3.28
C LYS A 1052 33.22 -0.84 2.79
N ILE A 1053 32.45 -1.20 1.78
CA ILE A 1053 32.62 -2.44 1.00
C ILE A 1053 32.98 -2.02 -0.42
N SER A 1054 34.23 -2.25 -0.83
CA SER A 1054 34.70 -2.03 -2.20
C SER A 1054 34.73 -3.35 -2.97
N VAL A 1055 33.97 -3.44 -4.06
CA VAL A 1055 33.98 -4.60 -4.95
C VAL A 1055 34.59 -4.20 -6.29
N GLU A 1056 35.86 -4.56 -6.51
CA GLU A 1056 36.46 -4.50 -7.84
C GLU A 1056 36.22 -5.80 -8.62
N TRP A 1057 35.61 -5.68 -9.80
CA TRP A 1057 35.35 -6.79 -10.69
C TRP A 1057 36.52 -6.99 -11.64
N ALA A 1058 37.45 -7.87 -11.26
CA ALA A 1058 38.56 -8.29 -12.11
C ALA A 1058 38.05 -9.10 -13.32
N ASN A 1059 37.71 -8.40 -14.42
CA ASN A 1059 37.43 -9.05 -15.71
C ASN A 1059 38.68 -9.77 -16.20
N GLY A 1060 38.62 -11.11 -16.23
CA GLY A 1060 39.78 -11.96 -16.48
C GLY A 1060 40.32 -11.83 -17.91
N VAL A 1061 41.47 -11.17 -18.07
CA VAL A 1061 42.26 -11.15 -19.30
C VAL A 1061 43.73 -11.48 -18.99
N GLY A 1062 44.12 -12.72 -19.32
CA GLY A 1062 45.51 -13.13 -19.58
C GLY A 1062 46.38 -13.50 -18.38
N ALA A 1063 46.72 -14.81 -18.26
CA ALA A 1063 48.06 -15.29 -17.89
C ALA A 1063 48.23 -16.84 -17.95
N SER A 1064 48.26 -17.44 -19.15
CA SER A 1064 49.06 -18.65 -19.45
C SER A 1064 49.07 -18.92 -20.96
N ALA A 1065 50.17 -19.44 -21.50
CA ALA A 1065 50.37 -19.59 -22.95
C ALA A 1065 50.92 -20.98 -23.32
N GLY A 1066 50.62 -21.41 -24.56
CA GLY A 1066 51.39 -22.46 -25.25
C GLY A 1066 50.57 -23.58 -25.91
N SER A 1067 50.60 -23.62 -27.26
CA SER A 1067 50.34 -24.80 -28.14
C SER A 1067 48.99 -25.55 -28.07
N SER A 1068 48.41 -26.07 -29.16
CA SER A 1068 48.69 -25.92 -30.61
C SER A 1068 47.55 -26.50 -31.47
N ALA A 1069 47.18 -25.77 -32.53
CA ALA A 1069 46.55 -26.21 -33.80
C ALA A 1069 45.63 -27.46 -33.88
N SER A 1070 44.38 -27.29 -34.38
CA SER A 1070 43.95 -27.65 -35.76
C SER A 1070 42.45 -28.03 -35.93
N SER A 1071 41.99 -27.98 -37.20
CA SER A 1071 40.75 -28.55 -37.79
C SER A 1071 39.35 -28.25 -37.20
N SER A 1072 38.71 -27.22 -37.76
CA SER A 1072 37.39 -27.26 -38.44
C SER A 1072 36.36 -28.37 -38.12
N THR A 1073 35.09 -27.96 -37.92
CA THR A 1073 33.98 -28.13 -38.89
C THR A 1073 32.76 -27.30 -38.45
N GLU A 1074 32.07 -26.62 -39.38
CA GLU A 1074 30.76 -26.01 -39.14
C GLU A 1074 29.66 -27.06 -39.22
N GLN A 1075 28.68 -27.06 -38.31
CA GLN A 1075 27.41 -27.72 -38.59
C GLN A 1075 26.19 -26.96 -38.05
N THR A 1076 25.37 -26.54 -39.02
CA THR A 1076 24.14 -25.78 -38.91
C THR A 1076 23.10 -26.43 -38.01
N LEU A 1077 22.64 -25.70 -36.98
CA LEU A 1077 21.43 -26.07 -36.24
C LEU A 1077 20.19 -25.63 -37.03
N ALA A 1078 19.57 -26.57 -37.74
CA ALA A 1078 18.30 -26.38 -38.43
C ALA A 1078 17.11 -26.66 -37.50
N ASN A 1079 15.98 -25.99 -37.76
CA ASN A 1079 14.70 -26.29 -37.09
C ASN A 1079 14.27 -27.73 -37.37
N GLN A 1080 14.07 -28.53 -36.32
CA GLN A 1080 13.10 -29.62 -36.34
C GLN A 1080 12.23 -29.55 -35.09
N SER A 1081 10.94 -29.26 -35.31
CA SER A 1081 9.88 -29.54 -34.35
C SER A 1081 9.76 -31.06 -34.16
N GLN A 1082 9.93 -31.56 -32.94
CA GLN A 1082 9.48 -32.90 -32.58
C GLN A 1082 8.23 -32.81 -31.70
N THR A 1083 7.27 -33.68 -32.02
CA THR A 1083 5.91 -33.69 -31.48
C THR A 1083 5.83 -34.25 -30.07
N SER A 1084 4.81 -33.83 -29.35
CA SER A 1084 4.41 -34.35 -28.05
C SER A 1084 4.40 -35.89 -28.01
N ALA A 1085 5.18 -36.47 -27.10
CA ALA A 1085 5.10 -37.87 -26.71
C ALA A 1085 4.95 -37.94 -25.19
N ALA A 1086 3.71 -37.88 -24.71
CA ALA A 1086 3.43 -38.04 -23.28
C ALA A 1086 3.62 -39.51 -22.88
N PRO A 1087 4.39 -39.82 -21.82
CA PRO A 1087 4.28 -41.10 -21.16
C PRO A 1087 2.96 -41.11 -20.38
N VAL A 1088 2.01 -41.91 -20.84
CA VAL A 1088 0.81 -42.23 -20.06
C VAL A 1088 1.24 -42.95 -18.78
N MET A 1089 0.87 -42.41 -17.61
CA MET A 1089 0.94 -43.14 -16.35
C MET A 1089 -0.44 -43.17 -15.70
N ASP A 1090 -1.09 -44.31 -15.93
CA ASP A 1090 -2.10 -45.00 -15.11
C ASP A 1090 -2.96 -44.21 -14.09
N ASN A 1091 -4.28 -44.27 -14.27
CA ASN A 1091 -5.30 -43.81 -13.32
C ASN A 1091 -5.48 -44.79 -12.12
N SER A 1092 -4.38 -45.25 -11.52
CA SER A 1092 -4.38 -46.27 -10.46
C SER A 1092 -3.46 -45.96 -9.27
N SER A 1093 -2.99 -44.71 -9.14
CA SER A 1093 -2.20 -44.25 -8.00
C SER A 1093 -3.07 -43.76 -6.84
N THR A 1094 -3.13 -44.56 -5.77
CA THR A 1094 -3.63 -44.13 -4.46
C THR A 1094 -2.57 -43.30 -3.74
N ASP A 1095 -2.45 -42.02 -4.08
CA ASP A 1095 -1.52 -41.09 -3.44
C ASP A 1095 -2.23 -40.31 -2.30
N PRO A 1096 -1.89 -40.53 -1.01
CA PRO A 1096 -2.58 -39.92 0.14
C PRO A 1096 -2.14 -38.46 0.38
N GLY A 1097 -1.90 -37.72 -0.70
CA GLY A 1097 -1.36 -36.35 -0.69
C GLY A 1097 -2.37 -35.23 -0.94
N GLN A 1098 -3.62 -35.55 -1.30
CA GLN A 1098 -4.67 -34.54 -1.40
C GLN A 1098 -5.13 -34.11 0.00
N VAL A 1099 -4.79 -32.88 0.34
CA VAL A 1099 -5.41 -32.15 1.45
C VAL A 1099 -6.87 -31.90 1.06
N SER A 1100 -7.80 -32.10 1.99
CA SER A 1100 -9.11 -31.43 1.89
C SER A 1100 -8.85 -29.93 1.98
N ALA A 1101 -8.91 -29.25 0.84
CA ALA A 1101 -8.77 -27.80 0.78
C ALA A 1101 -9.76 -27.13 1.76
N PRO A 1102 -9.48 -25.93 2.29
CA PRO A 1102 -10.53 -25.13 2.90
C PRO A 1102 -11.68 -25.03 1.89
N ASN A 1103 -12.92 -25.26 2.35
CA ASN A 1103 -14.04 -25.36 1.43
C ASN A 1103 -14.17 -24.06 0.63
N SER A 1104 -14.18 -24.20 -0.69
CA SER A 1104 -14.51 -23.14 -1.62
C SER A 1104 -15.84 -22.51 -1.21
N LEU A 1105 -15.83 -21.18 -1.00
CA LEU A 1105 -17.01 -20.42 -0.60
C LEU A 1105 -18.18 -20.61 -1.61
N ALA A 1106 -17.87 -20.88 -2.87
CA ALA A 1106 -18.85 -21.16 -3.92
C ALA A 1106 -19.50 -22.55 -3.85
N ASP A 1107 -18.93 -23.49 -3.08
CA ASP A 1107 -19.40 -24.89 -2.99
C ASP A 1107 -20.17 -25.18 -1.70
N PHE A 1108 -20.03 -24.35 -0.65
CA PHE A 1108 -20.76 -24.53 0.61
C PHE A 1108 -22.28 -24.29 0.44
N LYS A 1109 -23.08 -25.19 1.02
CA LYS A 1109 -24.54 -25.11 1.07
C LYS A 1109 -25.04 -25.63 2.41
N VAL A 1110 -25.99 -24.91 3.00
CA VAL A 1110 -26.73 -25.36 4.18
C VAL A 1110 -27.72 -26.47 3.75
N PRO A 1111 -27.81 -27.60 4.47
CA PRO A 1111 -28.82 -28.63 4.19
C PRO A 1111 -30.25 -28.10 4.30
N ASP A 1112 -31.17 -28.73 3.58
CA ASP A 1112 -32.57 -28.29 3.54
C ASP A 1112 -33.41 -28.70 4.76
N ASP A 1113 -32.86 -29.52 5.65
CA ASP A 1113 -33.48 -29.95 6.91
C ASP A 1113 -33.75 -28.76 7.86
N GLU A 1114 -34.97 -28.71 8.41
CA GLU A 1114 -35.44 -27.62 9.27
C GLU A 1114 -35.62 -28.07 10.72
N TYR A 1115 -34.97 -27.37 11.65
CA TYR A 1115 -35.09 -27.60 13.10
C TYR A 1115 -35.66 -26.35 13.80
N THR A 1116 -36.46 -26.52 14.86
CA THR A 1116 -36.90 -25.39 15.69
C THR A 1116 -35.90 -25.08 16.80
N LEU A 1117 -35.93 -23.86 17.36
CA LEU A 1117 -35.07 -23.50 18.49
C LEU A 1117 -35.39 -24.32 19.75
N GLU A 1118 -36.64 -24.78 19.91
CA GLU A 1118 -37.03 -25.73 20.97
C GLU A 1118 -36.49 -27.15 20.74
N GLU A 1119 -36.08 -27.49 19.52
CA GLU A 1119 -35.37 -28.73 19.21
C GLU A 1119 -33.88 -28.59 19.50
N VAL A 1120 -33.24 -27.53 19.01
CA VAL A 1120 -31.85 -27.17 19.36
C VAL A 1120 -31.68 -27.09 20.89
N ALA A 1121 -32.64 -26.52 21.62
CA ALA A 1121 -32.63 -26.40 23.07
C ALA A 1121 -32.67 -27.74 23.85
N LYS A 1122 -32.88 -28.89 23.20
CA LYS A 1122 -32.77 -30.22 23.83
C LYS A 1122 -31.31 -30.69 23.90
N HIS A 1123 -30.51 -30.34 22.89
CA HIS A 1123 -29.10 -30.70 22.72
C HIS A 1123 -28.22 -29.71 23.48
N ASN A 1124 -28.29 -29.77 24.81
CA ASN A 1124 -27.73 -28.77 25.73
C ASN A 1124 -26.71 -29.30 26.76
N THR A 1125 -26.19 -30.51 26.57
CA THR A 1125 -25.22 -31.15 27.49
C THR A 1125 -23.81 -31.11 26.91
N LYS A 1126 -22.81 -31.66 27.63
CA LYS A 1126 -21.42 -31.72 27.12
C LYS A 1126 -21.23 -32.88 26.13
N GLU A 1127 -22.15 -33.84 26.16
CA GLU A 1127 -22.16 -35.10 25.40
C GLU A 1127 -23.17 -35.07 24.22
N ASP A 1128 -24.00 -34.03 24.13
CA ASP A 1128 -24.99 -33.80 23.07
C ASP A 1128 -25.27 -32.28 22.98
N LEU A 1129 -24.63 -31.60 22.02
CA LEU A 1129 -24.47 -30.15 21.99
C LEU A 1129 -24.71 -29.57 20.60
N TRP A 1130 -25.87 -28.91 20.40
CA TRP A 1130 -26.17 -28.15 19.18
C TRP A 1130 -26.24 -26.65 19.46
N ILE A 1131 -25.97 -25.85 18.43
CA ILE A 1131 -26.14 -24.39 18.43
C ILE A 1131 -26.75 -23.91 17.12
N ALA A 1132 -27.41 -22.75 17.16
CA ALA A 1132 -27.86 -22.02 15.97
C ALA A 1132 -27.04 -20.74 15.78
N VAL A 1133 -26.69 -20.41 14.52
CA VAL A 1133 -25.95 -19.20 14.14
C VAL A 1133 -26.47 -18.69 12.81
N LYS A 1134 -26.92 -17.43 12.75
CA LYS A 1134 -27.41 -16.75 11.54
C LYS A 1134 -28.44 -17.57 10.72
N GLY A 1135 -29.35 -18.26 11.41
CA GLY A 1135 -30.36 -19.12 10.80
C GLY A 1135 -29.87 -20.51 10.38
N VAL A 1136 -28.59 -20.85 10.60
CA VAL A 1136 -28.00 -22.17 10.37
C VAL A 1136 -27.95 -22.95 11.69
N VAL A 1137 -28.12 -24.27 11.65
CA VAL A 1137 -28.03 -25.17 12.81
C VAL A 1137 -26.81 -26.08 12.66
N MET A 1138 -26.01 -26.18 13.72
CA MET A 1138 -24.77 -26.97 13.77
C MET A 1138 -24.79 -27.94 14.94
N ASN A 1139 -24.46 -29.21 14.67
CA ASN A 1139 -24.15 -30.19 15.71
C ASN A 1139 -22.65 -30.12 15.99
N VAL A 1140 -22.27 -29.45 17.08
CA VAL A 1140 -20.85 -29.21 17.41
C VAL A 1140 -20.27 -30.28 18.33
N THR A 1141 -21.04 -31.32 18.69
CA THR A 1141 -20.68 -32.33 19.72
C THR A 1141 -19.29 -32.94 19.51
N ASP A 1142 -19.00 -33.46 18.31
CA ASP A 1142 -17.69 -34.05 17.98
C ASP A 1142 -16.60 -33.00 17.66
N TRP A 1143 -16.98 -31.71 17.61
CA TRP A 1143 -16.10 -30.58 17.29
C TRP A 1143 -15.74 -29.72 18.51
N VAL A 1144 -16.25 -30.06 19.69
CA VAL A 1144 -16.08 -29.30 20.95
C VAL A 1144 -14.61 -29.03 21.29
N ASP A 1145 -13.73 -30.02 21.07
CA ASP A 1145 -12.28 -29.91 21.33
C ASP A 1145 -11.46 -29.34 20.15
N GLU A 1146 -12.00 -29.32 18.93
CA GLU A 1146 -11.37 -28.65 17.78
C GLU A 1146 -11.54 -27.12 17.82
N HIS A 1147 -12.60 -26.63 18.46
CA HIS A 1147 -12.99 -25.21 18.44
C HIS A 1147 -11.86 -24.25 18.90
N PRO A 1148 -11.53 -23.18 18.15
CA PRO A 1148 -10.43 -22.24 18.44
C PRO A 1148 -10.36 -21.70 19.87
N GLY A 1149 -11.51 -21.27 20.41
CA GLY A 1149 -11.64 -20.77 21.78
C GLY A 1149 -11.50 -21.85 22.87
N GLY A 1150 -11.51 -23.13 22.48
CA GLY A 1150 -11.68 -24.31 23.33
C GLY A 1150 -13.13 -24.55 23.77
N PRO A 1151 -13.42 -25.72 24.38
CA PRO A 1151 -14.77 -26.19 24.71
C PRO A 1151 -15.68 -25.17 25.43
N GLN A 1152 -15.14 -24.43 26.42
CA GLN A 1152 -15.92 -23.46 27.20
C GLN A 1152 -16.54 -22.35 26.33
N ALA A 1153 -16.00 -22.09 25.13
CA ALA A 1153 -16.58 -21.12 24.21
C ALA A 1153 -17.91 -21.59 23.59
N LEU A 1154 -18.10 -22.90 23.44
CA LEU A 1154 -19.37 -23.51 23.02
C LEU A 1154 -20.27 -23.79 24.23
N PHE A 1155 -19.70 -24.23 25.36
CA PHE A 1155 -20.45 -24.52 26.59
C PHE A 1155 -21.23 -23.31 27.17
N SER A 1156 -20.85 -22.07 26.83
CA SER A 1156 -21.65 -20.89 27.18
C SER A 1156 -23.03 -20.84 26.49
N HIS A 1157 -23.18 -21.44 25.29
CA HIS A 1157 -24.33 -21.26 24.38
C HIS A 1157 -25.04 -22.58 24.00
N MET A 1158 -24.80 -23.68 24.73
CA MET A 1158 -25.40 -25.00 24.43
C MET A 1158 -26.92 -24.94 24.34
N GLY A 1159 -27.49 -25.46 23.25
CA GLY A 1159 -28.92 -25.45 22.98
C GLY A 1159 -29.52 -24.06 22.78
N ARG A 1160 -28.77 -23.14 22.14
CA ARG A 1160 -29.20 -21.75 21.91
C ARG A 1160 -28.83 -21.23 20.53
N ASP A 1161 -29.48 -20.13 20.17
CA ASP A 1161 -28.97 -19.17 19.19
C ASP A 1161 -27.74 -18.47 19.79
N ALA A 1162 -26.66 -18.39 19.00
CA ALA A 1162 -25.38 -17.76 19.30
C ALA A 1162 -24.95 -16.78 18.20
N SER A 1163 -25.91 -16.28 17.40
CA SER A 1163 -25.64 -15.37 16.27
C SER A 1163 -24.90 -14.10 16.69
N GLU A 1164 -25.31 -13.47 17.79
CA GLU A 1164 -24.68 -12.24 18.30
C GLU A 1164 -23.23 -12.50 18.75
N GLU A 1165 -22.96 -13.60 19.46
CA GLU A 1165 -21.59 -13.97 19.85
C GLU A 1165 -20.73 -14.47 18.67
N PHE A 1166 -21.35 -14.98 17.60
CA PHE A 1166 -20.64 -15.29 16.36
C PHE A 1166 -20.24 -14.01 15.61
N GLU A 1167 -21.18 -13.11 15.34
CA GLU A 1167 -20.93 -11.80 14.71
C GLU A 1167 -19.89 -10.97 15.46
N MET A 1168 -19.82 -11.10 16.79
CA MET A 1168 -18.79 -10.45 17.62
C MET A 1168 -17.39 -11.06 17.51
N LEU A 1169 -17.16 -12.16 16.79
CA LEU A 1169 -15.88 -12.90 16.84
C LEU A 1169 -15.42 -13.44 15.48
N HIS A 1170 -16.35 -13.70 14.58
CA HIS A 1170 -16.13 -14.42 13.35
C HIS A 1170 -16.82 -13.68 12.21
N ASP A 1171 -16.12 -13.62 11.08
CA ASP A 1171 -16.67 -13.15 9.82
C ASP A 1171 -17.47 -14.30 9.18
N ASP A 1172 -18.48 -14.00 8.36
CA ASP A 1172 -19.46 -15.01 7.94
C ASP A 1172 -18.86 -16.17 7.11
N GLU A 1173 -17.75 -15.92 6.42
CA GLU A 1173 -16.91 -16.92 5.73
C GLU A 1173 -16.42 -18.05 6.64
N VAL A 1174 -16.36 -17.85 7.97
CA VAL A 1174 -15.81 -18.83 8.93
C VAL A 1174 -16.61 -20.13 8.99
N ILE A 1175 -17.96 -20.07 8.89
CA ILE A 1175 -18.78 -21.29 8.86
C ILE A 1175 -18.56 -22.06 7.54
N PRO A 1176 -18.72 -21.46 6.34
CA PRO A 1176 -18.36 -22.08 5.07
C PRO A 1176 -16.94 -22.68 5.04
N LYS A 1177 -15.92 -21.92 5.48
CA LYS A 1177 -14.51 -22.30 5.34
C LYS A 1177 -14.06 -23.37 6.33
N TYR A 1178 -14.52 -23.33 7.59
CA TYR A 1178 -14.00 -24.18 8.67
C TYR A 1178 -15.04 -25.05 9.41
N ALA A 1179 -16.35 -24.74 9.33
CA ALA A 1179 -17.39 -25.46 10.07
C ALA A 1179 -18.47 -26.13 9.18
N ALA A 1180 -18.34 -26.07 7.85
CA ALA A 1180 -19.32 -26.62 6.92
C ALA A 1180 -19.65 -28.11 7.15
N GLY A 1181 -18.68 -28.92 7.62
CA GLY A 1181 -18.88 -30.35 7.91
C GLY A 1181 -19.76 -30.66 9.13
N ILE A 1182 -20.02 -29.68 9.99
CA ILE A 1182 -20.87 -29.82 11.20
C ILE A 1182 -22.20 -29.06 11.10
N VAL A 1183 -22.48 -28.46 9.94
CA VAL A 1183 -23.76 -27.84 9.62
C VAL A 1183 -24.77 -28.93 9.25
N ILE A 1184 -25.86 -29.01 10.02
CA ILE A 1184 -26.89 -30.07 9.86
C ILE A 1184 -28.18 -29.57 9.20
N GLY A 1185 -28.41 -28.26 9.13
CA GLY A 1185 -29.62 -27.69 8.53
C GLY A 1185 -29.84 -26.22 8.87
N LYS A 1186 -31.09 -25.77 8.79
CA LYS A 1186 -31.51 -24.37 9.00
C LYS A 1186 -32.59 -24.24 10.09
N VAL A 1187 -32.68 -23.05 10.70
CA VAL A 1187 -33.67 -22.75 11.74
C VAL A 1187 -35.03 -22.50 11.08
N LYS A 1188 -36.03 -23.27 11.50
CA LYS A 1188 -37.36 -23.26 10.92
C LYS A 1188 -38.02 -21.88 10.97
N GLY A 1189 -38.35 -21.33 9.80
CA GLY A 1189 -38.98 -20.02 9.67
C GLY A 1189 -38.04 -18.81 9.87
N GLN A 1190 -36.72 -19.03 9.90
CA GLN A 1190 -35.72 -17.97 9.77
C GLN A 1190 -35.00 -18.09 8.41
N GLU A 1191 -34.66 -16.94 7.82
CA GLU A 1191 -33.75 -16.89 6.67
C GLU A 1191 -32.30 -17.02 7.14
N VAL A 1192 -31.47 -17.72 6.37
CA VAL A 1192 -30.01 -17.81 6.60
C VAL A 1192 -29.38 -16.45 6.24
N ARG A 1193 -28.54 -15.91 7.13
CA ARG A 1193 -27.95 -14.55 7.02
C ARG A 1193 -26.43 -14.53 6.97
N LEU A 1194 -25.82 -15.61 6.49
CA LEU A 1194 -24.38 -15.67 6.26
C LEU A 1194 -24.06 -15.02 4.90
N GLU A 1195 -23.29 -13.92 4.91
CA GLU A 1195 -22.84 -13.18 3.73
C GLU A 1195 -21.36 -13.51 3.41
N TYR A 1196 -21.12 -14.34 2.39
CA TYR A 1196 -19.80 -14.85 1.95
C TYR A 1196 -19.78 -15.14 0.43
#